data_AF-A0A3B1E5I9-F1
#
_entry.id   AF-A0A3B1E5I9-F1
#
_cell.length_a   1.000
_cell.length_b   1.000
_cell.length_c   1.000
_cell.angle_alpha   90.00
_cell.angle_beta   90.00
_cell.angle_gamma   90.00
#
_symmetry.space_group_name_H-M   'P 1'
#
loop_
_entity.id
_entity.type
_entity.pdbx_description
1 polymer ?
#
loop_
_entity_poly.entity_id
_entity_poly.type
_entity_poly.pdbx_seq_one_letter_code
_entity_poly.pdbx_strand_id
1 'polypeptide(L)'
;MAVAHIGVGGNLLGGFLYTLGMGLPQANLVLFFLSAFIGLWGVSVVVRGLRTGVVPGSRQCPECAADMREVAGRRCAACEFEAAQETELQQRRRDFRVVIVGVVAGAVGAALVPVGLWVRAWETTGDDRDFGMHPLHAVFWGVVAFGMVLAVWGARGERSKGRRRCPKCWYDMSATLRGTGDRAVAGLICPECGHEPTGERALYRSRRRPRLVMLGVSLVVAGLYGQTVPRALRVGPLGMVPTTVLIGGVRWLPEGWYADPNGVSEATLGERVKNGEVWKWQRVWASSSIRSMMHRDILMMQPAITAAMIDWDSSEDQAVIILGLVHLLGDPDQEITTKQFDELLNSLGRKIYRLDDPDQGELNAQIREALSPKYEVLLQRARTGGDAETILCLKLVRAGNDLPEDWIPTLVACMRRGGFLSQRQVGRYLGEAARTDARAMQELRQLLGDTNVKQKAVVGALYSAIRGKQNRDEIELMLVEMIRTDPDSEIIYHIAYVLADTRSGSTVFMTLSADPDLSDYARMGFADAWSRSGRVGAGEVSAILLSGLQSDEIEVVRSILWFFEERSADKTLPAKDVADAVIPLLGHSEHLIRSSAEAALLALLRNHPALNTQITAALLAAEVDGEGDMESSQPGD
;
A
#
# COMPACT_ATOMS: atom_id res chain seq x y z
N MET A 1 -2.76 -42.46 47.79
CA MET A 1 -2.70 -42.73 46.33
C MET A 1 -3.63 -41.85 45.49
N ALA A 2 -4.03 -40.65 45.93
CA ALA A 2 -4.92 -39.74 45.16
C ALA A 2 -4.46 -38.27 45.13
N VAL A 3 -3.14 -38.02 45.19
CA VAL A 3 -2.57 -36.65 45.12
C VAL A 3 -1.52 -36.50 43.98
N ALA A 4 -1.21 -37.56 43.24
CA ALA A 4 -0.12 -37.54 42.26
C ALA A 4 -0.50 -37.13 40.81
N HIS A 5 -1.77 -36.80 40.50
CA HIS A 5 -2.20 -36.57 39.10
C HIS A 5 -2.48 -35.12 38.69
N ILE A 6 -2.20 -34.11 39.53
CA ILE A 6 -2.43 -32.69 39.17
C ILE A 6 -1.21 -32.05 38.48
N GLY A 7 -0.05 -32.71 38.45
CA GLY A 7 1.19 -32.14 37.91
C GLY A 7 1.36 -32.11 36.38
N VAL A 8 0.48 -32.75 35.60
CA VAL A 8 0.69 -32.92 34.14
C VAL A 8 -0.04 -31.84 33.31
N GLY A 9 -0.97 -31.09 33.90
CA GLY A 9 -1.74 -30.06 33.17
C GLY A 9 -1.00 -28.73 32.92
N GLY A 10 0.05 -28.44 33.69
CA GLY A 10 0.79 -27.17 33.58
C GLY A 10 1.69 -27.07 32.35
N ASN A 11 2.31 -28.18 31.94
CA ASN A 11 3.25 -28.18 30.81
C ASN A 11 2.56 -28.13 29.44
N LEU A 12 1.32 -28.62 29.33
CA LEU A 12 0.54 -28.49 28.10
C LEU A 12 0.06 -27.06 27.88
N LEU A 13 -0.38 -26.35 28.93
CA LEU A 13 -0.75 -24.94 28.80
C LEU A 13 0.47 -24.04 28.60
N GLY A 14 1.58 -24.34 29.29
CA GLY A 14 2.86 -23.63 29.12
C GLY A 14 3.45 -23.80 27.72
N GLY A 15 3.49 -25.03 27.20
CA GLY A 15 3.93 -25.31 25.82
C GLY A 15 3.02 -24.68 24.76
N PHE A 16 1.70 -24.66 25.00
CA PHE A 16 0.72 -24.01 24.11
C PHE A 16 0.84 -22.48 24.11
N LEU A 17 1.17 -21.87 25.25
CA LEU A 17 1.43 -20.42 25.34
C LEU A 17 2.80 -20.04 24.77
N TYR A 18 3.82 -20.89 24.91
CA TYR A 18 5.15 -20.65 24.34
C TYR A 18 5.16 -20.78 22.80
N THR A 19 4.38 -21.71 22.24
CA THR A 19 4.16 -21.80 20.78
C THR A 19 3.28 -20.68 20.22
N LEU A 20 2.45 -20.03 21.04
CA LEU A 20 1.75 -18.79 20.66
C LEU A 20 2.66 -17.54 20.70
N GLY A 21 3.82 -17.61 21.37
CA GLY A 21 4.76 -16.49 21.51
C GLY A 21 5.74 -16.31 20.34
N MET A 22 5.93 -17.32 19.50
CA MET A 22 6.85 -17.24 18.34
C MET A 22 6.07 -17.14 17.02
N GLY A 23 6.00 -15.92 16.48
CA GLY A 23 5.88 -15.67 15.03
C GLY A 23 4.71 -16.30 14.26
N LEU A 24 3.55 -16.53 14.89
CA LEU A 24 2.37 -16.98 14.15
C LEU A 24 1.86 -15.87 13.21
N PRO A 25 1.72 -16.13 11.90
CA PRO A 25 1.18 -15.15 10.97
C PRO A 25 -0.23 -14.75 11.38
N GLN A 26 -0.50 -13.46 11.27
CA GLN A 26 -1.45 -12.72 12.08
C GLN A 26 -2.92 -12.98 11.71
N ALA A 27 -3.17 -13.40 10.47
CA ALA A 27 -4.48 -13.85 10.00
C ALA A 27 -4.97 -15.11 10.73
N ASN A 28 -4.04 -15.96 11.18
CA ASN A 28 -4.36 -17.22 11.83
C ASN A 28 -4.94 -16.98 13.23
N LEU A 29 -4.42 -15.99 13.96
CA LEU A 29 -4.85 -15.67 15.32
C LEU A 29 -6.35 -15.30 15.37
N VAL A 30 -6.84 -14.61 14.34
CA VAL A 30 -8.26 -14.26 14.26
C VAL A 30 -9.12 -15.44 13.89
N LEU A 31 -8.71 -16.28 12.95
CA LEU A 31 -9.43 -17.52 12.65
C LEU A 31 -9.47 -18.46 13.86
N PHE A 32 -8.38 -18.57 14.62
CA PHE A 32 -8.32 -19.30 15.88
C PHE A 32 -9.22 -18.70 16.95
N PHE A 33 -9.23 -17.37 17.11
CA PHE A 33 -10.11 -16.71 18.09
C PHE A 33 -11.59 -16.88 17.72
N LEU A 34 -11.94 -16.68 16.44
CA LEU A 34 -13.30 -16.84 15.94
C LEU A 34 -13.76 -18.30 16.08
N SER A 35 -12.87 -19.25 15.76
CA SER A 35 -13.06 -20.68 15.97
C SER A 35 -13.35 -20.99 17.43
N ALA A 36 -12.49 -20.54 18.35
CA ALA A 36 -12.64 -20.78 19.78
C ALA A 36 -13.92 -20.15 20.33
N PHE A 37 -14.22 -18.92 19.93
CA PHE A 37 -15.42 -18.20 20.35
C PHE A 37 -16.70 -18.89 19.88
N ILE A 38 -16.80 -19.20 18.58
CA ILE A 38 -17.96 -19.88 18.00
C ILE A 38 -18.08 -21.30 18.58
N GLY A 39 -16.96 -22.00 18.76
CA GLY A 39 -16.90 -23.31 19.39
C GLY A 39 -17.44 -23.30 20.82
N LEU A 40 -16.91 -22.43 21.68
CA LEU A 40 -17.35 -22.26 23.06
C LEU A 40 -18.81 -21.80 23.16
N TRP A 41 -19.25 -20.90 22.27
CA TRP A 41 -20.65 -20.48 22.21
C TRP A 41 -21.56 -21.64 21.81
N GLY A 42 -21.19 -22.42 20.81
CA GLY A 42 -21.91 -23.63 20.39
C GLY A 42 -22.06 -24.63 21.53
N VAL A 43 -20.97 -24.94 22.24
CA VAL A 43 -20.97 -25.81 23.44
C VAL A 43 -21.91 -25.24 24.52
N SER A 44 -21.85 -23.94 24.78
CA SER A 44 -22.73 -23.27 25.75
C SER A 44 -24.21 -23.43 25.37
N VAL A 45 -24.55 -23.28 24.09
CA VAL A 45 -25.92 -23.47 23.57
C VAL A 45 -26.37 -24.93 23.71
N VAL A 46 -25.51 -25.91 23.44
CA VAL A 46 -25.80 -27.33 23.67
C VAL A 46 -26.10 -27.59 25.14
N VAL A 47 -25.22 -27.15 26.05
CA VAL A 47 -25.41 -27.32 27.51
C VAL A 47 -26.71 -26.67 27.96
N ARG A 48 -27.03 -25.49 27.44
CA ARG A 48 -28.28 -24.78 27.75
C ARG A 48 -29.50 -25.48 27.17
N GLY A 49 -29.43 -26.03 25.97
CA GLY A 49 -30.48 -26.86 25.38
C GLY A 49 -30.76 -28.11 26.21
N LEU A 50 -29.70 -28.78 26.67
CA LEU A 50 -29.80 -29.97 27.53
C LEU A 50 -30.33 -29.66 28.93
N ARG A 51 -29.96 -28.51 29.52
CA ARG A 51 -30.36 -28.14 30.90
C ARG A 51 -31.68 -27.36 31.01
N THR A 52 -32.00 -26.49 30.05
CA THR A 52 -33.06 -25.48 30.19
C THR A 52 -34.14 -25.53 29.11
N GLY A 53 -33.95 -26.31 28.04
CA GLY A 53 -34.86 -26.39 26.90
C GLY A 53 -36.04 -27.31 27.13
N VAL A 54 -36.84 -27.07 28.18
CA VAL A 54 -38.15 -27.73 28.32
C VAL A 54 -39.19 -26.80 27.71
N VAL A 55 -39.54 -27.05 26.44
CA VAL A 55 -40.73 -26.43 25.86
C VAL A 55 -41.92 -27.23 26.39
N PRO A 56 -42.97 -26.58 26.94
CA PRO A 56 -44.17 -27.29 27.35
C PRO A 56 -44.74 -28.00 26.11
N GLY A 57 -44.68 -29.34 26.12
CA GLY A 57 -45.25 -30.18 25.07
C GLY A 57 -46.78 -30.12 25.11
N SER A 58 -47.41 -30.75 24.12
CA SER A 58 -48.85 -31.00 24.20
C SER A 58 -49.18 -31.83 25.44
N ARG A 59 -50.30 -31.51 26.08
CA ARG A 59 -50.80 -32.28 27.21
C ARG A 59 -51.02 -33.73 26.76
N GLN A 60 -50.32 -34.68 27.35
CA GLN A 60 -50.52 -36.11 27.11
C GLN A 60 -50.62 -36.81 28.46
N CYS A 61 -51.52 -37.78 28.57
CA CYS A 61 -51.62 -38.58 29.78
C CYS A 61 -50.35 -39.43 29.96
N PRO A 62 -49.70 -39.44 31.13
CA PRO A 62 -48.47 -40.22 31.34
C PRO A 62 -48.70 -41.74 31.29
N GLU A 63 -49.90 -42.23 31.63
CA GLU A 63 -50.21 -43.66 31.60
C GLU A 63 -50.55 -44.17 30.20
N CYS A 64 -51.46 -43.50 29.49
CA CYS A 64 -52.00 -44.01 28.23
C CYS A 64 -51.57 -43.21 26.99
N ALA A 65 -50.76 -42.16 27.16
CA ALA A 65 -50.31 -41.25 26.09
C ALA A 65 -51.43 -40.54 25.29
N ALA A 66 -52.69 -40.60 25.74
CA ALA A 66 -53.81 -39.92 25.08
C ALA A 66 -53.60 -38.39 25.05
N ASP A 67 -53.90 -37.76 23.91
CA ASP A 67 -53.84 -36.29 23.75
C ASP A 67 -54.94 -35.64 24.58
N MET A 68 -54.54 -34.75 25.48
CA MET A 68 -55.38 -34.08 26.48
C MET A 68 -55.59 -32.60 26.13
N ARG A 69 -55.38 -32.20 24.86
CA ARG A 69 -55.58 -30.81 24.41
C ARG A 69 -57.03 -30.34 24.50
N GLU A 70 -58.00 -31.22 24.28
CA GLU A 70 -59.43 -30.88 24.23
C GLU A 70 -60.16 -31.12 25.55
N VAL A 71 -59.57 -31.88 26.47
CA VAL A 71 -60.21 -32.23 27.75
C VAL A 71 -59.97 -31.13 28.77
N ALA A 72 -61.05 -30.48 29.19
CA ALA A 72 -61.03 -29.51 30.29
C ALA A 72 -60.98 -30.24 31.64
N GLY A 73 -59.78 -30.45 32.19
CA GLY A 73 -59.62 -31.07 33.51
C GLY A 73 -58.23 -31.67 33.75
N ARG A 74 -58.06 -32.33 34.90
CA ARG A 74 -56.85 -33.12 35.25
C ARG A 74 -57.03 -34.63 35.06
N ARG A 75 -58.26 -35.09 34.84
CA ARG A 75 -58.57 -36.50 34.58
C ARG A 75 -58.44 -36.83 33.10
N CYS A 76 -57.75 -37.93 32.81
CA CYS A 76 -57.71 -38.50 31.48
C CYS A 76 -59.04 -39.20 31.16
N ALA A 77 -59.69 -38.84 30.05
CA ALA A 77 -60.93 -39.49 29.62
C ALA A 77 -60.73 -40.96 29.19
N ALA A 78 -59.50 -41.36 28.86
CA ALA A 78 -59.21 -42.70 28.34
C ALA A 78 -58.85 -43.72 29.43
N CYS A 79 -58.16 -43.31 30.51
CA CYS A 79 -57.71 -44.22 31.57
C CYS A 79 -58.07 -43.76 32.98
N GLU A 80 -58.86 -42.69 33.11
CA GLU A 80 -59.28 -42.08 34.38
C GLU A 80 -58.15 -41.55 35.29
N PHE A 81 -56.88 -41.61 34.85
CA PHE A 81 -55.74 -41.05 35.56
C PHE A 81 -55.97 -39.59 35.93
N GLU A 82 -55.91 -39.25 37.21
CA GLU A 82 -56.06 -37.90 37.73
C GLU A 82 -54.70 -37.33 38.12
N ALA A 83 -54.17 -36.42 37.30
CA ALA A 83 -52.88 -35.80 37.58
C ALA A 83 -52.95 -34.91 38.83
N ALA A 84 -52.00 -35.10 39.76
CA ALA A 84 -51.93 -34.31 40.99
C ALA A 84 -51.60 -32.84 40.66
N GLN A 85 -50.71 -32.63 39.68
CA GLN A 85 -50.30 -31.32 39.20
C GLN A 85 -50.37 -31.22 37.69
N GLU A 86 -50.71 -30.03 37.18
CA GLU A 86 -50.76 -29.77 35.74
C GLU A 86 -49.41 -29.97 35.03
N THR A 87 -48.30 -29.90 35.79
CA THR A 87 -46.95 -30.20 35.31
C THR A 87 -46.71 -31.67 34.98
N GLU A 88 -47.49 -32.60 35.54
CA GLU A 88 -47.39 -34.04 35.22
C GLU A 88 -47.99 -34.34 33.84
N LEU A 89 -48.99 -33.55 33.42
CA LEU A 89 -49.61 -33.67 32.10
C LEU A 89 -48.77 -33.03 30.98
N GLN A 90 -47.84 -32.13 31.33
CA GLN A 90 -46.96 -31.49 30.37
C GLN A 90 -45.73 -32.37 30.13
N GLN A 91 -45.80 -33.19 29.08
CA GLN A 91 -44.65 -33.95 28.62
C GLN A 91 -43.51 -32.98 28.29
N ARG A 92 -42.44 -33.03 29.09
CA ARG A 92 -41.25 -32.18 28.92
C ARG A 92 -40.43 -32.69 27.74
N ARG A 93 -40.79 -32.28 26.52
CA ARG A 93 -39.94 -32.54 25.35
C ARG A 93 -38.77 -31.57 25.37
N ARG A 94 -37.56 -32.13 25.32
CA ARG A 94 -36.34 -31.35 25.11
C ARG A 94 -36.43 -30.72 23.73
N ASP A 95 -36.22 -29.40 23.65
CA ASP A 95 -36.18 -28.70 22.37
C ASP A 95 -34.86 -29.01 21.65
N PHE A 96 -34.85 -30.14 20.94
CA PHE A 96 -33.70 -30.60 20.17
C PHE A 96 -33.22 -29.57 19.15
N ARG A 97 -34.06 -28.60 18.73
CA ARG A 97 -33.64 -27.54 17.81
C ARG A 97 -32.54 -26.67 18.41
N VAL A 98 -32.61 -26.38 19.71
CA VAL A 98 -31.56 -25.59 20.40
C VAL A 98 -30.25 -26.38 20.45
N VAL A 99 -30.35 -27.69 20.70
CA VAL A 99 -29.18 -28.58 20.70
C VAL A 99 -28.57 -28.65 19.30
N ILE A 100 -29.37 -28.81 18.24
CA ILE A 100 -28.90 -28.83 16.86
C ILE A 100 -28.17 -27.53 16.49
N VAL A 101 -28.74 -26.37 16.84
CA VAL A 101 -28.07 -25.07 16.59
C VAL A 101 -26.72 -24.99 17.31
N GLY A 102 -26.64 -25.46 18.56
CA GLY A 102 -25.39 -25.49 19.30
C GLY A 102 -24.35 -26.43 18.69
N VAL A 103 -24.77 -27.61 18.23
CA VAL A 103 -23.90 -28.58 17.55
C VAL A 103 -23.37 -28.03 16.22
N VAL A 104 -24.24 -27.43 15.40
CA VAL A 104 -23.84 -26.82 14.12
C VAL A 104 -22.86 -25.67 14.36
N ALA A 105 -23.14 -24.79 15.33
CA ALA A 105 -22.23 -23.72 15.68
C ALA A 105 -20.87 -24.26 16.18
N GLY A 106 -20.88 -25.27 17.05
CA GLY A 106 -19.66 -25.93 17.52
C GLY A 106 -18.83 -26.52 16.37
N ALA A 107 -19.48 -27.17 15.41
CA ALA A 107 -18.84 -27.74 14.23
C ALA A 107 -18.26 -26.66 13.30
N VAL A 108 -18.97 -25.54 13.09
CA VAL A 108 -18.44 -24.39 12.33
C VAL A 108 -17.22 -23.79 13.02
N GLY A 109 -17.28 -23.63 14.35
CA GLY A 109 -16.12 -23.20 15.14
C GLY A 109 -14.92 -24.13 14.93
N ALA A 110 -15.11 -25.44 15.05
CA ALA A 110 -14.06 -26.43 14.82
C ALA A 110 -13.51 -26.41 13.38
N ALA A 111 -14.38 -26.24 12.38
CA ALA A 111 -13.99 -26.18 10.97
C ALA A 111 -13.19 -24.93 10.58
N LEU A 112 -13.28 -23.84 11.36
CA LEU A 112 -12.44 -22.65 11.16
C LEU A 112 -10.98 -22.87 11.56
N VAL A 113 -10.66 -23.88 12.39
CA VAL A 113 -9.27 -24.24 12.73
C VAL A 113 -8.48 -24.71 11.51
N PRO A 114 -8.91 -25.74 10.74
CA PRO A 114 -8.19 -26.17 9.56
C PRO A 114 -8.18 -25.10 8.46
N VAL A 115 -9.20 -24.24 8.37
CA VAL A 115 -9.17 -23.07 7.46
C VAL A 115 -8.07 -22.10 7.86
N GLY A 116 -7.91 -21.81 9.15
CA GLY A 116 -6.76 -21.03 9.65
C GLY A 116 -5.43 -21.67 9.31
N LEU A 117 -5.28 -22.98 9.53
CA LEU A 117 -4.06 -23.69 9.16
C LEU A 117 -3.80 -23.68 7.64
N TRP A 118 -4.85 -23.69 6.82
CA TRP A 118 -4.74 -23.65 5.36
C TRP A 118 -4.37 -22.25 4.84
N VAL A 119 -4.94 -21.20 5.43
CA VAL A 119 -4.57 -19.80 5.16
C VAL A 119 -3.10 -19.56 5.54
N ARG A 120 -2.65 -20.11 6.66
CA ARG A 120 -1.22 -20.08 7.04
C ARG A 120 -0.33 -20.71 5.97
N ALA A 121 -0.71 -21.88 5.46
CA ALA A 121 0.07 -22.59 4.45
C ALA A 121 0.15 -21.82 3.11
N TRP A 122 -0.88 -21.03 2.80
CA TRP A 122 -0.90 -20.12 1.65
C TRP A 122 0.01 -18.90 1.83
N GLU A 123 0.06 -18.34 3.03
CA GLU A 123 0.92 -17.19 3.36
C GLU A 123 2.41 -17.54 3.26
N THR A 124 2.78 -18.80 3.52
CA THR A 124 4.17 -19.27 3.38
C THR A 124 4.59 -19.62 1.95
N THR A 125 3.68 -19.61 0.96
CA THR A 125 3.96 -20.18 -0.38
C THR A 125 3.94 -19.20 -1.55
N GLY A 126 3.73 -17.88 -1.36
CA GLY A 126 3.70 -16.99 -2.52
C GLY A 126 3.97 -15.52 -2.22
N ASP A 127 5.05 -15.02 -2.85
CA ASP A 127 5.30 -13.65 -3.34
C ASP A 127 5.10 -12.55 -2.28
N ASP A 128 6.15 -11.79 -1.97
CA ASP A 128 6.27 -10.66 -0.99
C ASP A 128 5.27 -9.48 -1.19
N ARG A 129 4.10 -9.73 -1.77
CA ARG A 129 3.00 -8.79 -1.77
C ARG A 129 2.41 -8.76 -0.37
N ASP A 130 3.02 -7.91 0.44
CA ASP A 130 2.54 -7.32 1.68
C ASP A 130 1.01 -7.24 1.73
N PHE A 131 0.35 -8.32 2.13
CA PHE A 131 -0.97 -8.23 2.75
C PHE A 131 -0.72 -7.65 4.15
N GLY A 132 -0.37 -6.35 4.20
CA GLY A 132 0.00 -5.58 5.39
C GLY A 132 -1.14 -5.37 6.39
N MET A 133 -2.02 -6.37 6.56
CA MET A 133 -3.01 -6.39 7.62
C MET A 133 -2.34 -6.85 8.92
N HIS A 134 -1.73 -5.88 9.62
CA HIS A 134 -1.26 -6.03 11.01
C HIS A 134 -2.33 -6.77 11.87
N PRO A 135 -1.97 -7.60 12.87
CA PRO A 135 -2.88 -8.51 13.58
C PRO A 135 -3.98 -7.75 14.31
N LEU A 136 -3.62 -6.54 14.74
CA LEU A 136 -4.49 -5.61 15.40
C LEU A 136 -5.70 -5.27 14.53
N HIS A 137 -5.54 -5.13 13.21
CA HIS A 137 -6.68 -4.86 12.31
C HIS A 137 -7.71 -5.98 12.36
N ALA A 138 -7.24 -7.23 12.33
CA ALA A 138 -8.12 -8.38 12.36
C ALA A 138 -8.82 -8.51 13.73
N VAL A 139 -8.12 -8.24 14.84
CA VAL A 139 -8.74 -8.17 16.19
C VAL A 139 -9.81 -7.08 16.23
N PHE A 140 -9.53 -5.88 15.72
CA PHE A 140 -10.49 -4.78 15.69
C PHE A 140 -11.71 -5.09 14.82
N TRP A 141 -11.53 -5.76 13.67
CA TRP A 141 -12.66 -6.25 12.86
C TRP A 141 -13.50 -7.30 13.60
N GLY A 142 -12.86 -8.19 14.37
CA GLY A 142 -13.54 -9.12 15.27
C GLY A 142 -14.39 -8.40 16.32
N VAL A 143 -13.85 -7.35 16.95
CA VAL A 143 -14.57 -6.51 17.92
C VAL A 143 -15.75 -5.79 17.27
N VAL A 144 -15.56 -5.25 16.06
CA VAL A 144 -16.64 -4.60 15.28
C VAL A 144 -17.75 -5.60 14.95
N ALA A 145 -17.42 -6.78 14.44
CA ALA A 145 -18.40 -7.82 14.13
C ALA A 145 -19.18 -8.26 15.38
N PHE A 146 -18.47 -8.50 16.48
CA PHE A 146 -19.10 -8.87 17.75
C PHE A 146 -20.02 -7.76 18.29
N GLY A 147 -19.57 -6.50 18.23
CA GLY A 147 -20.37 -5.34 18.58
C GLY A 147 -21.65 -5.21 17.75
N MET A 148 -21.57 -5.45 16.43
CA MET A 148 -22.75 -5.46 15.55
C MET A 148 -23.75 -6.57 15.93
N VAL A 149 -23.26 -7.79 16.21
CA VAL A 149 -24.11 -8.90 16.67
C VAL A 149 -24.85 -8.54 17.96
N LEU A 150 -24.14 -7.96 18.94
CA LEU A 150 -24.75 -7.50 20.20
C LEU A 150 -25.78 -6.38 19.97
N ALA A 151 -25.46 -5.41 19.10
CA ALA A 151 -26.36 -4.31 18.78
C ALA A 151 -27.65 -4.80 18.11
N VAL A 152 -27.53 -5.67 17.10
CA VAL A 152 -28.69 -6.27 16.41
C VAL A 152 -29.50 -7.13 17.38
N TRP A 153 -28.85 -7.93 18.23
CA TRP A 153 -29.54 -8.76 19.21
C TRP A 153 -30.29 -7.92 20.25
N GLY A 154 -29.66 -6.86 20.77
CA GLY A 154 -30.28 -5.91 21.69
C GLY A 154 -31.46 -5.15 21.08
N ALA A 155 -31.36 -4.81 19.78
CA ALA A 155 -32.36 -4.05 19.04
C ALA A 155 -33.57 -4.89 18.64
N ARG A 156 -33.35 -6.14 18.19
CA ARG A 156 -34.43 -7.09 17.86
C ARG A 156 -35.26 -7.41 19.12
N GLY A 157 -34.60 -7.46 20.27
CA GLY A 157 -35.21 -7.74 21.56
C GLY A 157 -35.79 -9.14 21.64
N GLU A 158 -36.33 -9.50 22.80
CA GLU A 158 -37.15 -10.70 22.90
C GLU A 158 -38.55 -10.39 22.40
N ARG A 159 -38.99 -11.11 21.36
CA ARG A 159 -40.39 -11.08 20.93
C ARG A 159 -41.23 -11.85 21.95
N SER A 160 -42.43 -11.34 22.23
CA SER A 160 -43.42 -11.94 23.13
C SER A 160 -43.89 -13.34 22.69
N LYS A 161 -43.68 -13.70 21.40
CA LYS A 161 -44.10 -14.98 20.78
C LYS A 161 -45.59 -15.28 21.03
N GLY A 162 -46.43 -14.23 21.00
CA GLY A 162 -47.88 -14.34 21.22
C GLY A 162 -48.30 -14.48 22.70
N ARG A 163 -47.36 -14.49 23.66
CA ARG A 163 -47.69 -14.49 25.09
C ARG A 163 -47.87 -13.06 25.58
N ARG A 164 -48.89 -12.82 26.41
CA ARG A 164 -49.10 -11.52 27.06
C ARG A 164 -48.07 -11.36 28.17
N ARG A 165 -47.08 -10.48 27.99
CA ARG A 165 -46.04 -10.23 29.00
C ARG A 165 -46.03 -8.76 29.40
N CYS A 166 -45.76 -8.49 30.68
CA CYS A 166 -45.58 -7.12 31.13
C CYS A 166 -44.35 -6.49 30.42
N PRO A 167 -44.46 -5.30 29.80
CA PRO A 167 -43.33 -4.68 29.08
C PRO A 167 -42.16 -4.27 30.00
N LYS A 168 -42.40 -4.10 31.30
CA LYS A 168 -41.40 -3.66 32.29
C LYS A 168 -40.60 -4.84 32.86
N CYS A 169 -41.27 -5.76 33.56
CA CYS A 169 -40.61 -6.90 34.22
C CYS A 169 -40.53 -8.16 33.35
N TRP A 170 -41.27 -8.25 32.24
CA TRP A 170 -41.38 -9.43 31.37
C TRP A 170 -42.09 -10.64 31.98
N TYR A 171 -42.85 -10.43 33.06
CA TYR A 171 -43.71 -11.44 33.69
C TYR A 171 -44.84 -11.88 32.76
N ASP A 172 -45.19 -13.16 32.78
CA ASP A 172 -46.23 -13.74 31.93
C ASP A 172 -47.63 -13.51 32.56
N MET A 173 -48.42 -12.65 31.93
CA MET A 173 -49.78 -12.29 32.37
C MET A 173 -50.87 -13.20 31.78
N SER A 174 -50.48 -14.30 31.10
CA SER A 174 -51.47 -15.23 30.55
C SER A 174 -52.29 -15.95 31.63
N ALA A 175 -51.75 -16.12 32.83
CA ALA A 175 -52.44 -16.77 33.95
C ALA A 175 -53.50 -15.86 34.60
N THR A 176 -53.23 -14.57 34.78
CA THR A 176 -54.15 -13.63 35.43
C THR A 176 -55.36 -13.28 34.57
N LEU A 177 -55.23 -13.34 33.24
CA LEU A 177 -56.30 -12.98 32.30
C LEU A 177 -57.22 -14.14 31.90
N ARG A 178 -56.90 -15.40 32.27
CA ARG A 178 -57.70 -16.59 31.91
C ARG A 178 -58.75 -16.99 32.95
N GLY A 179 -59.04 -16.15 33.94
CA GLY A 179 -60.09 -16.44 34.94
C GLY A 179 -61.45 -16.66 34.27
N THR A 180 -61.84 -17.94 34.12
CA THR A 180 -63.15 -18.38 33.65
C THR A 180 -64.13 -18.39 34.82
N GLY A 181 -64.68 -17.22 35.16
CA GLY A 181 -65.75 -17.09 36.16
C GLY A 181 -65.95 -15.64 36.57
N ASP A 182 -67.06 -15.38 37.27
CA ASP A 182 -67.55 -14.06 37.73
C ASP A 182 -66.56 -13.23 38.61
N ARG A 183 -65.33 -13.69 38.78
CA ARG A 183 -64.20 -12.97 39.40
C ARG A 183 -63.05 -12.75 38.41
N ALA A 184 -63.35 -12.39 37.17
CA ALA A 184 -62.35 -11.81 36.27
C ALA A 184 -61.86 -10.49 36.90
N VAL A 185 -60.71 -10.52 37.58
CA VAL A 185 -60.08 -9.34 38.15
C VAL A 185 -59.74 -8.41 36.98
N ALA A 186 -60.56 -7.38 36.80
CA ALA A 186 -60.62 -6.53 35.61
C ALA A 186 -59.43 -5.53 35.49
N GLY A 187 -58.23 -5.93 35.91
CA GLY A 187 -57.05 -5.06 35.92
C GLY A 187 -55.97 -5.53 34.95
N LEU A 188 -55.48 -4.63 34.11
CA LEU A 188 -54.25 -4.82 33.32
C LEU A 188 -52.97 -4.70 34.19
N ILE A 189 -53.10 -4.48 35.50
CA ILE A 189 -52.00 -4.23 36.42
C ILE A 189 -51.15 -5.50 36.61
N CYS A 190 -49.86 -5.38 36.35
CA CYS A 190 -48.92 -6.49 36.55
C CYS A 190 -48.72 -6.78 38.05
N PRO A 191 -48.91 -8.02 38.53
CA PRO A 191 -48.81 -8.36 39.95
C PRO A 191 -47.39 -8.26 40.52
N GLU A 192 -46.36 -8.41 39.68
CA GLU A 192 -44.95 -8.35 40.12
C GLU A 192 -44.43 -6.92 40.26
N CYS A 193 -44.76 -6.04 39.33
CA CYS A 193 -44.13 -4.72 39.24
C CYS A 193 -45.09 -3.53 39.35
N GLY A 194 -46.38 -3.81 39.54
CA GLY A 194 -47.45 -2.82 39.61
C GLY A 194 -47.67 -2.01 38.33
N HIS A 195 -46.98 -2.35 37.22
CA HIS A 195 -47.10 -1.58 36.00
C HIS A 195 -48.43 -1.85 35.32
N GLU A 196 -49.19 -0.79 35.07
CA GLU A 196 -50.43 -0.80 34.30
C GLU A 196 -50.12 -0.44 32.83
N PRO A 197 -50.13 -1.40 31.90
CA PRO A 197 -49.95 -1.14 30.48
C PRO A 197 -51.15 -0.37 29.93
N THR A 198 -50.88 0.61 29.06
CA THR A 198 -51.89 1.48 28.44
C THR A 198 -52.91 0.78 27.55
N GLY A 199 -52.75 -0.52 27.31
CA GLY A 199 -53.71 -1.33 26.58
C GLY A 199 -53.18 -2.74 26.30
N GLU A 200 -54.06 -3.62 25.86
CA GLU A 200 -53.73 -5.04 25.64
C GLU A 200 -52.64 -5.25 24.58
N ARG A 201 -52.58 -4.39 23.55
CA ARG A 201 -51.52 -4.41 22.52
C ARG A 201 -50.13 -4.18 23.11
N ALA A 202 -50.00 -3.44 24.21
CA ALA A 202 -48.71 -3.18 24.85
C ALA A 202 -48.10 -4.45 25.48
N LEU A 203 -48.93 -5.44 25.83
CA LEU A 203 -48.49 -6.74 26.36
C LEU A 203 -47.77 -7.61 25.32
N TYR A 204 -47.91 -7.29 24.04
CA TYR A 204 -47.27 -8.01 22.94
C TYR A 204 -45.98 -7.34 22.45
N ARG A 205 -45.63 -6.17 22.98
CA ARG A 205 -44.46 -5.39 22.54
C ARG A 205 -43.16 -6.12 22.85
N SER A 206 -42.19 -6.08 21.93
CA SER A 206 -40.87 -6.66 22.18
C SER A 206 -40.08 -5.85 23.22
N ARG A 207 -39.43 -6.54 24.17
CA ARG A 207 -38.52 -5.90 25.12
C ARG A 207 -37.18 -5.69 24.44
N ARG A 208 -36.99 -4.49 23.91
CA ARG A 208 -35.68 -4.01 23.45
C ARG A 208 -34.77 -3.83 24.66
N ARG A 209 -33.49 -4.19 24.54
CA ARG A 209 -32.52 -4.06 25.63
C ARG A 209 -31.55 -2.93 25.27
N PRO A 210 -31.90 -1.65 25.53
CA PRO A 210 -31.11 -0.50 25.07
C PRO A 210 -29.67 -0.53 25.61
N ARG A 211 -29.45 -1.08 26.81
CA ARG A 211 -28.11 -1.27 27.36
C ARG A 211 -27.22 -2.20 26.51
N LEU A 212 -27.79 -3.28 25.97
CA LEU A 212 -27.09 -4.19 25.05
C LEU A 212 -26.83 -3.53 23.70
N VAL A 213 -27.77 -2.70 23.23
CA VAL A 213 -27.58 -1.91 22.01
C VAL A 213 -26.44 -0.91 22.21
N MET A 214 -26.44 -0.14 23.30
CA MET A 214 -25.38 0.80 23.63
C MET A 214 -24.02 0.09 23.72
N LEU A 215 -23.94 -1.03 24.44
CA LEU A 215 -22.69 -1.82 24.53
C LEU A 215 -22.20 -2.28 23.15
N GLY A 216 -23.09 -2.82 22.31
CA GLY A 216 -22.74 -3.25 20.96
C GLY A 216 -22.25 -2.09 20.08
N VAL A 217 -22.93 -0.94 20.13
CA VAL A 217 -22.52 0.28 19.42
C VAL A 217 -21.17 0.79 19.93
N SER A 218 -20.96 0.83 21.26
CA SER A 218 -19.68 1.23 21.85
C SER A 218 -18.53 0.34 21.40
N LEU A 219 -18.73 -0.98 21.28
CA LEU A 219 -17.73 -1.91 20.77
C LEU A 219 -17.43 -1.67 19.27
N VAL A 220 -18.46 -1.40 18.46
CA VAL A 220 -18.26 -1.04 17.05
C VAL A 220 -17.42 0.23 16.94
N VAL A 221 -17.76 1.27 17.70
CA VAL A 221 -17.00 2.53 17.72
C VAL A 221 -15.57 2.28 18.19
N ALA A 222 -15.37 1.56 19.30
CA ALA A 222 -14.05 1.25 19.83
C ALA A 222 -13.19 0.42 18.86
N GLY A 223 -13.78 -0.55 18.15
CA GLY A 223 -13.07 -1.32 17.13
C GLY A 223 -12.68 -0.49 15.91
N LEU A 224 -13.58 0.36 15.41
CA LEU A 224 -13.27 1.27 14.30
C LEU A 224 -12.19 2.29 14.67
N TYR A 225 -12.25 2.86 15.87
CA TYR A 225 -11.23 3.79 16.37
C TYR A 225 -9.91 3.10 16.75
N GLY A 226 -9.96 1.86 17.24
CA GLY A 226 -8.76 1.10 17.57
C GLY A 226 -7.81 0.94 16.38
N GLN A 227 -8.36 0.80 15.17
CA GLN A 227 -7.57 0.73 13.93
C GLN A 227 -6.81 2.03 13.64
N THR A 228 -7.27 3.19 14.13
CA THR A 228 -6.61 4.47 13.91
C THR A 228 -5.59 4.83 15.00
N VAL A 229 -5.59 4.14 16.15
CA VAL A 229 -4.68 4.42 17.27
C VAL A 229 -3.20 4.29 16.89
N PRO A 230 -2.71 3.23 16.23
CA PRO A 230 -1.30 3.13 15.87
C PRO A 230 -0.86 4.25 14.91
N ARG A 231 -1.77 4.69 14.03
CA ARG A 231 -1.55 5.83 13.14
C ARG A 231 -1.50 7.13 13.91
N ALA A 232 -2.36 7.29 14.91
CA ALA A 232 -2.39 8.45 15.78
C ALA A 232 -1.16 8.57 16.68
N LEU A 233 -0.60 7.44 17.12
CA LEU A 233 0.64 7.43 17.91
C LEU A 233 1.86 7.80 17.05
N ARG A 234 1.88 7.38 15.77
CA ARG A 234 2.97 7.71 14.84
C ARG A 234 2.93 9.15 14.33
N VAL A 235 1.74 9.62 13.95
CA VAL A 235 1.59 10.88 13.21
C VAL A 235 0.78 11.93 13.98
N GLY A 236 0.57 11.69 15.27
CA GLY A 236 -0.20 12.56 16.14
C GLY A 236 -1.73 12.48 15.92
N PRO A 237 -2.50 13.34 16.61
CA PRO A 237 -3.96 13.31 16.58
C PRO A 237 -4.55 13.54 15.17
N LEU A 238 -3.81 14.18 14.27
CA LEU A 238 -4.19 14.35 12.87
C LEU A 238 -4.38 13.00 12.14
N GLY A 239 -3.62 11.99 12.55
CA GLY A 239 -3.73 10.62 12.04
C GLY A 239 -5.08 9.95 12.35
N MET A 240 -5.83 10.43 13.36
CA MET A 240 -7.17 9.91 13.68
C MET A 240 -8.27 10.47 12.78
N VAL A 241 -8.03 11.61 12.14
CA VAL A 241 -9.07 12.29 11.35
C VAL A 241 -9.32 11.48 10.08
N PRO A 242 -10.57 11.01 9.83
CA PRO A 242 -10.89 10.30 8.60
C PRO A 242 -10.59 11.18 7.38
N THR A 243 -10.00 10.61 6.33
CA THR A 243 -9.67 11.35 5.09
C THR A 243 -10.89 12.09 4.53
N THR A 244 -12.08 11.51 4.66
CA THR A 244 -13.36 12.12 4.28
C THR A 244 -13.63 13.46 4.99
N VAL A 245 -13.27 13.55 6.28
CA VAL A 245 -13.41 14.77 7.09
C VAL A 245 -12.35 15.80 6.70
N LEU A 246 -11.12 15.36 6.39
CA LEU A 246 -10.08 16.27 5.87
C LEU A 246 -10.47 16.88 4.52
N ILE A 247 -11.05 16.08 3.62
CA ILE A 247 -11.52 16.56 2.31
C ILE A 247 -12.68 17.53 2.47
N GLY A 248 -13.72 17.16 3.23
CA GLY A 248 -14.85 18.04 3.46
C GLY A 248 -14.47 19.29 4.24
N GLY A 249 -13.51 19.16 5.15
CA GLY A 249 -12.99 20.22 6.01
C GLY A 249 -11.94 21.12 5.37
N VAL A 250 -11.49 20.85 4.13
CA VAL A 250 -10.32 21.55 3.54
C VAL A 250 -10.45 23.07 3.54
N ARG A 251 -11.69 23.60 3.53
CA ARG A 251 -12.00 25.04 3.59
C ARG A 251 -11.95 25.67 4.98
N TRP A 252 -12.07 24.86 6.04
CA TRP A 252 -12.22 25.33 7.42
C TRP A 252 -11.09 24.86 8.33
N LEU A 253 -10.34 23.85 7.91
CA LEU A 253 -9.23 23.30 8.67
C LEU A 253 -7.97 24.17 8.48
N PRO A 254 -7.07 24.24 9.48
CA PRO A 254 -5.79 24.93 9.33
C PRO A 254 -4.96 24.34 8.20
N GLU A 255 -4.15 25.16 7.54
CA GLU A 255 -3.36 24.75 6.35
C GLU A 255 -2.50 23.51 6.61
N GLY A 256 -1.84 23.44 7.77
CA GLY A 256 -1.03 22.30 8.20
C GLY A 256 -1.77 20.95 8.32
N TRP A 257 -3.11 20.92 8.23
CA TRP A 257 -3.89 19.68 8.25
C TRP A 257 -4.06 19.07 6.85
N TYR A 258 -4.00 19.88 5.79
CA TYR A 258 -4.18 19.42 4.41
C TYR A 258 -2.95 19.61 3.54
N ALA A 259 -2.10 20.58 3.84
CA ALA A 259 -0.83 20.84 3.17
C ALA A 259 0.29 20.94 4.21
N ASP A 260 1.30 20.09 4.09
CA ASP A 260 2.56 20.29 4.80
C ASP A 260 3.61 20.78 3.80
N PRO A 261 3.97 22.07 3.80
CA PRO A 261 4.95 22.60 2.87
C PRO A 261 6.34 21.98 3.08
N ASN A 262 6.62 21.43 4.26
CA ASN A 262 7.89 20.81 4.60
C ASN A 262 7.90 19.30 4.35
N GLY A 263 6.74 18.70 4.02
CA GLY A 263 6.62 17.26 3.76
C GLY A 263 6.97 16.35 4.94
N VAL A 264 6.86 16.85 6.18
CA VAL A 264 7.28 16.13 7.40
C VAL A 264 6.13 15.27 7.96
N SER A 265 4.88 15.65 7.70
CA SER A 265 3.68 15.01 8.26
C SER A 265 2.98 14.10 7.26
N GLU A 266 3.17 12.79 7.45
CA GLU A 266 2.45 11.71 6.72
C GLU A 266 0.93 11.73 6.94
N ALA A 267 0.42 12.54 7.87
CA ALA A 267 -1.00 12.57 8.23
C ALA A 267 -1.81 13.58 7.42
N THR A 268 -1.16 14.50 6.70
CA THR A 268 -1.86 15.52 5.92
C THR A 268 -2.63 14.92 4.75
N LEU A 269 -3.68 15.63 4.32
CA LEU A 269 -4.46 15.20 3.15
C LEU A 269 -3.57 15.06 1.90
N GLY A 270 -2.64 16.01 1.67
CA GLY A 270 -1.71 15.97 0.54
C GLY A 270 -0.88 14.70 0.50
N GLU A 271 -0.25 14.32 1.63
CA GLU A 271 0.60 13.14 1.68
C GLU A 271 -0.21 11.83 1.54
N ARG A 272 -1.43 11.77 2.12
CA ARG A 272 -2.34 10.63 1.90
C ARG A 272 -2.72 10.44 0.43
N VAL A 273 -2.98 11.54 -0.28
CA VAL A 273 -3.30 11.50 -1.72
C VAL A 273 -2.09 11.04 -2.52
N LYS A 274 -0.89 11.55 -2.19
CA LYS A 274 0.38 11.21 -2.83
C LYS A 274 0.76 9.74 -2.62
N ASN A 275 0.60 9.22 -1.41
CA ASN A 275 0.89 7.83 -1.05
C ASN A 275 -0.17 6.84 -1.56
N GLY A 276 -1.24 7.33 -2.20
CA GLY A 276 -2.30 6.47 -2.71
C GLY A 276 -3.21 5.86 -1.63
N GLU A 277 -3.15 6.35 -0.39
CA GLU A 277 -3.98 5.88 0.74
C GLU A 277 -5.43 6.36 0.68
N VAL A 278 -5.83 7.01 -0.42
CA VAL A 278 -7.17 7.52 -0.65
C VAL A 278 -7.90 6.67 -1.68
N TRP A 279 -9.18 6.45 -1.44
CA TRP A 279 -10.03 5.72 -2.37
C TRP A 279 -10.21 6.55 -3.65
N LYS A 280 -10.51 5.91 -4.79
CA LYS A 280 -10.66 6.60 -6.08
C LYS A 280 -11.66 7.76 -6.02
N TRP A 281 -12.81 7.54 -5.37
CA TRP A 281 -13.83 8.59 -5.20
C TRP A 281 -13.38 9.72 -4.27
N GLN A 282 -12.60 9.42 -3.24
CA GLN A 282 -12.00 10.44 -2.34
C GLN A 282 -10.99 11.29 -3.10
N ARG A 283 -10.20 10.70 -4.01
CA ARG A 283 -9.26 11.45 -4.85
C ARG A 283 -9.97 12.44 -5.76
N VAL A 284 -11.06 12.03 -6.40
CA VAL A 284 -11.91 12.89 -7.25
C VAL A 284 -12.57 13.98 -6.42
N TRP A 285 -13.06 13.65 -5.21
CA TRP A 285 -13.68 14.65 -4.34
C TRP A 285 -12.66 15.64 -3.77
N ALA A 286 -11.47 15.18 -3.39
CA ALA A 286 -10.36 16.03 -2.95
C ALA A 286 -9.94 17.00 -4.05
N SER A 287 -9.75 16.53 -5.28
CA SER A 287 -9.37 17.39 -6.40
C SER A 287 -10.46 18.41 -6.75
N SER A 288 -11.74 18.00 -6.72
CA SER A 288 -12.87 18.91 -6.90
C SER A 288 -12.94 19.97 -5.78
N SER A 289 -12.73 19.56 -4.53
CA SER A 289 -12.75 20.46 -3.38
C SER A 289 -11.61 21.49 -3.44
N ILE A 290 -10.39 21.05 -3.76
CA ILE A 290 -9.23 21.92 -3.97
C ILE A 290 -9.46 22.86 -5.16
N ARG A 291 -9.96 22.35 -6.28
CA ARG A 291 -10.31 23.16 -7.46
C ARG A 291 -11.32 24.25 -7.10
N SER A 292 -12.34 23.92 -6.31
CA SER A 292 -13.34 24.89 -5.86
C SER A 292 -12.78 25.96 -4.92
N MET A 293 -11.74 25.63 -4.14
CA MET A 293 -11.00 26.59 -3.31
C MET A 293 -10.21 27.56 -4.19
N MET A 294 -9.41 27.01 -5.10
CA MET A 294 -8.65 27.83 -6.06
C MET A 294 -9.59 28.73 -6.86
N HIS A 295 -10.72 28.21 -7.32
CA HIS A 295 -11.70 29.02 -8.04
C HIS A 295 -12.24 30.15 -7.16
N ARG A 296 -12.55 29.92 -5.89
CA ARG A 296 -13.06 30.99 -5.00
C ARG A 296 -11.99 32.05 -4.69
N ASP A 297 -10.74 31.67 -4.49
CA ASP A 297 -9.65 32.64 -4.26
C ASP A 297 -9.34 33.43 -5.54
N ILE A 298 -9.42 32.77 -6.70
CA ILE A 298 -9.39 33.42 -8.02
C ILE A 298 -10.61 34.34 -8.23
N LEU A 299 -11.80 33.97 -7.72
CA LEU A 299 -13.01 34.80 -7.71
C LEU A 299 -12.99 35.88 -6.60
N MET A 300 -12.05 35.86 -5.66
CA MET A 300 -11.78 37.01 -4.79
C MET A 300 -10.82 37.99 -5.48
N MET A 301 -9.98 37.49 -6.40
CA MET A 301 -9.23 38.30 -7.36
C MET A 301 -10.06 38.74 -8.59
N GLN A 302 -11.33 38.32 -8.68
CA GLN A 302 -12.20 38.57 -9.84
C GLN A 302 -12.41 40.03 -10.20
N PRO A 303 -12.49 41.04 -9.30
CA PRO A 303 -12.65 42.41 -9.76
C PRO A 303 -11.51 42.87 -10.69
N ALA A 304 -10.31 42.30 -10.53
CA ALA A 304 -9.17 42.53 -11.42
C ALA A 304 -9.23 41.67 -12.70
N ILE A 305 -9.78 40.46 -12.61
CA ILE A 305 -9.81 39.47 -13.71
C ILE A 305 -11.06 39.60 -14.59
N THR A 306 -12.18 40.09 -14.04
CA THR A 306 -13.48 40.29 -14.73
C THR A 306 -13.46 41.55 -15.59
N ALA A 307 -12.51 42.46 -15.36
CA ALA A 307 -12.17 43.48 -16.35
C ALA A 307 -11.56 42.88 -17.63
N ALA A 308 -11.10 41.62 -17.60
CA ALA A 308 -10.33 41.04 -18.69
C ALA A 308 -11.06 39.98 -19.54
N MET A 309 -12.04 39.20 -19.05
CA MET A 309 -12.53 38.06 -19.85
C MET A 309 -13.99 37.63 -19.60
N ILE A 310 -14.74 37.46 -20.71
CA ILE A 310 -16.05 36.78 -20.80
C ILE A 310 -15.90 35.52 -21.68
N ASP A 311 -16.27 34.39 -21.08
CA ASP A 311 -16.81 33.10 -21.61
C ASP A 311 -15.95 32.12 -22.43
N TRP A 312 -15.39 31.08 -21.77
CA TRP A 312 -14.39 30.13 -22.30
C TRP A 312 -14.65 28.66 -21.86
N ASP A 313 -14.46 27.70 -22.78
CA ASP A 313 -14.41 26.23 -22.57
C ASP A 313 -13.65 25.54 -23.75
N SER A 314 -12.30 25.61 -23.82
CA SER A 314 -11.48 24.72 -24.68
C SER A 314 -9.95 24.72 -24.39
N SER A 315 -9.16 23.86 -25.04
CA SER A 315 -7.70 23.74 -24.88
C SER A 315 -6.87 25.00 -25.24
N GLU A 316 -7.48 26.03 -25.81
CA GLU A 316 -6.89 27.38 -25.97
C GLU A 316 -6.68 28.09 -24.61
N ASP A 317 -7.35 27.63 -23.55
CA ASP A 317 -7.33 28.20 -22.19
C ASP A 317 -5.94 28.22 -21.52
N GLN A 318 -5.02 27.34 -21.94
CA GLN A 318 -3.64 27.34 -21.42
C GLN A 318 -2.77 28.42 -22.08
N ALA A 319 -3.01 28.74 -23.35
CA ALA A 319 -2.30 29.79 -24.08
C ALA A 319 -2.57 31.16 -23.45
N VAL A 320 -3.82 31.39 -23.02
CA VAL A 320 -4.26 32.67 -22.45
C VAL A 320 -3.89 32.84 -20.99
N ILE A 321 -3.66 31.78 -20.21
CA ILE A 321 -2.99 31.91 -18.90
C ILE A 321 -1.54 32.38 -19.08
N ILE A 322 -0.82 31.84 -20.06
CA ILE A 322 0.55 32.26 -20.37
C ILE A 322 0.55 33.68 -20.94
N LEU A 323 -0.34 34.00 -21.88
CA LEU A 323 -0.51 35.35 -22.47
C LEU A 323 -0.98 36.39 -21.44
N GLY A 324 -1.86 36.02 -20.51
CA GLY A 324 -2.34 36.87 -19.42
C GLY A 324 -1.26 37.15 -18.37
N LEU A 325 -0.45 36.14 -18.03
CA LEU A 325 0.75 36.34 -17.21
C LEU A 325 1.78 37.22 -17.92
N VAL A 326 1.97 37.03 -19.22
CA VAL A 326 2.84 37.88 -20.07
C VAL A 326 2.26 39.30 -20.23
N HIS A 327 0.95 39.48 -20.12
CA HIS A 327 0.30 40.80 -20.09
C HIS A 327 0.54 41.51 -18.75
N LEU A 328 0.36 40.81 -17.63
CA LEU A 328 0.72 41.31 -16.30
C LEU A 328 2.20 41.70 -16.18
N LEU A 329 3.10 40.94 -16.79
CA LEU A 329 4.55 41.20 -16.80
C LEU A 329 4.97 42.39 -17.68
N GLY A 330 4.08 42.86 -18.56
CA GLY A 330 4.33 43.95 -19.50
C GLY A 330 3.82 45.33 -19.03
N ASP A 331 3.13 45.38 -17.89
CA ASP A 331 2.63 46.64 -17.33
C ASP A 331 3.77 47.37 -16.58
N PRO A 332 4.27 48.52 -17.06
CA PRO A 332 5.38 49.23 -16.43
C PRO A 332 5.05 49.77 -15.03
N ASP A 333 3.77 49.83 -14.66
CA ASP A 333 3.31 50.47 -13.43
C ASP A 333 3.06 49.49 -12.26
N GLN A 334 3.23 48.17 -12.45
CA GLN A 334 3.17 47.19 -11.36
C GLN A 334 4.56 46.84 -10.80
N GLU A 335 4.82 47.20 -9.54
CA GLU A 335 5.95 46.70 -8.76
C GLU A 335 5.71 45.23 -8.39
N ILE A 336 6.15 44.32 -9.26
CA ILE A 336 6.25 42.90 -8.92
C ILE A 336 7.49 42.72 -8.04
N THR A 337 7.32 42.19 -6.84
CA THR A 337 8.47 41.91 -5.96
C THR A 337 9.35 40.82 -6.59
N THR A 338 10.67 40.92 -6.41
CA THR A 338 11.64 39.96 -6.96
C THR A 338 11.26 38.51 -6.64
N LYS A 339 10.78 38.27 -5.41
CA LYS A 339 10.30 36.95 -4.96
C LYS A 339 9.09 36.42 -5.74
N GLN A 340 8.11 37.29 -6.06
CA GLN A 340 6.94 36.90 -6.86
C GLN A 340 7.34 36.59 -8.31
N PHE A 341 8.28 37.37 -8.86
CA PHE A 341 8.85 37.10 -10.17
C PHE A 341 9.60 35.76 -10.21
N ASP A 342 10.38 35.45 -9.17
CA ASP A 342 11.15 34.21 -9.02
C ASP A 342 10.26 32.96 -8.86
N GLU A 343 9.18 33.05 -8.07
CA GLU A 343 8.19 31.96 -7.93
C GLU A 343 7.43 31.71 -9.24
N LEU A 344 7.15 32.77 -9.99
CA LEU A 344 6.46 32.70 -11.28
C LEU A 344 7.34 32.06 -12.36
N LEU A 345 8.62 32.46 -12.46
CA LEU A 345 9.60 31.86 -13.36
C LEU A 345 9.82 30.37 -13.04
N ASN A 346 9.82 30.00 -11.76
CA ASN A 346 9.95 28.61 -11.30
C ASN A 346 8.75 27.75 -11.73
N SER A 347 7.56 28.35 -11.79
CA SER A 347 6.33 27.69 -12.24
C SER A 347 6.30 27.55 -13.77
N LEU A 348 6.70 28.60 -14.49
CA LEU A 348 6.79 28.63 -15.96
C LEU A 348 7.85 27.65 -16.49
N GLY A 349 9.07 27.65 -15.94
CA GLY A 349 10.16 26.75 -16.37
C GLY A 349 9.81 25.27 -16.23
N ARG A 350 9.03 24.89 -15.21
CA ARG A 350 8.54 23.51 -15.02
C ARG A 350 7.43 23.11 -16.00
N LYS A 351 6.64 24.06 -16.51
CA LYS A 351 5.48 23.80 -17.38
C LYS A 351 5.80 23.90 -18.86
N ILE A 352 6.71 24.80 -19.27
CA ILE A 352 7.20 24.92 -20.65
C ILE A 352 7.79 23.59 -21.15
N TYR A 353 8.34 22.77 -20.25
CA TYR A 353 8.84 21.42 -20.56
C TYR A 353 7.77 20.42 -21.08
N ARG A 354 6.47 20.67 -20.88
CA ARG A 354 5.40 19.82 -21.46
C ARG A 354 5.02 20.20 -22.89
N LEU A 355 5.57 21.28 -23.42
CA LEU A 355 5.24 21.79 -24.75
C LEU A 355 6.00 21.06 -25.87
N ASP A 356 7.00 20.23 -25.58
CA ASP A 356 7.74 19.45 -26.60
C ASP A 356 6.99 18.20 -27.13
N ASP A 357 5.68 18.12 -26.88
CA ASP A 357 4.81 17.13 -27.52
C ASP A 357 4.62 17.53 -29.00
N PRO A 358 5.04 16.70 -29.98
CA PRO A 358 4.92 17.01 -31.40
C PRO A 358 3.47 17.29 -31.83
N ASP A 359 2.48 16.81 -31.07
CA ASP A 359 1.06 17.04 -31.32
C ASP A 359 0.58 18.45 -30.94
N GLN A 360 1.43 19.29 -30.32
CA GLN A 360 1.12 20.67 -29.90
C GLN A 360 1.81 21.78 -30.71
N GLY A 361 2.30 21.47 -31.92
CA GLY A 361 3.10 22.39 -32.74
C GLY A 361 2.46 23.77 -33.00
N GLU A 362 1.14 23.84 -33.14
CA GLU A 362 0.41 25.10 -33.42
C GLU A 362 0.31 26.00 -32.17
N LEU A 363 0.04 25.42 -30.99
CA LEU A 363 0.02 26.14 -29.71
C LEU A 363 1.41 26.72 -29.39
N ASN A 364 2.47 25.99 -29.69
CA ASN A 364 3.85 26.43 -29.48
C ASN A 364 4.26 27.58 -30.41
N ALA A 365 3.68 27.65 -31.61
CA ALA A 365 3.89 28.76 -32.54
C ALA A 365 3.17 30.03 -32.04
N GLN A 366 1.93 29.89 -31.56
CA GLN A 366 1.13 31.00 -31.02
C GLN A 366 1.75 31.60 -29.74
N ILE A 367 2.23 30.77 -28.81
CA ILE A 367 2.94 31.23 -27.60
C ILE A 367 4.23 31.99 -27.98
N ARG A 368 4.97 31.51 -28.99
CA ARG A 368 6.18 32.18 -29.49
C ARG A 368 5.90 33.54 -30.11
N GLU A 369 4.86 33.63 -30.94
CA GLU A 369 4.44 34.89 -31.56
C GLU A 369 4.01 35.93 -30.50
N ALA A 370 3.25 35.48 -29.49
CA ALA A 370 2.82 36.31 -28.36
C ALA A 370 3.96 36.83 -27.47
N LEU A 371 5.01 36.01 -27.26
CA LEU A 371 6.17 36.37 -26.45
C LEU A 371 7.18 37.26 -27.19
N SER A 372 7.24 37.17 -28.52
CA SER A 372 8.22 37.85 -29.37
C SER A 372 8.41 39.36 -29.08
N PRO A 373 7.35 40.20 -29.00
CA PRO A 373 7.54 41.63 -28.75
C PRO A 373 7.94 41.99 -27.31
N LYS A 374 7.64 41.13 -26.32
CA LYS A 374 7.94 41.36 -24.89
C LYS A 374 9.26 40.77 -24.44
N TYR A 375 9.78 39.86 -25.26
CA TYR A 375 11.04 39.18 -25.07
C TYR A 375 12.22 40.14 -24.92
N GLU A 376 12.35 41.15 -25.79
CA GLU A 376 13.48 42.10 -25.73
C GLU A 376 13.47 42.93 -24.45
N VAL A 377 12.29 43.26 -23.90
CA VAL A 377 12.17 43.99 -22.64
C VAL A 377 12.61 43.14 -21.44
N LEU A 378 12.19 41.87 -21.40
CA LEU A 378 12.61 40.92 -20.37
C LEU A 378 14.10 40.62 -20.47
N LEU A 379 14.63 40.51 -21.69
CA LEU A 379 16.04 40.24 -21.92
C LEU A 379 16.92 41.45 -21.61
N GLN A 380 16.43 42.66 -21.86
CA GLN A 380 17.10 43.91 -21.47
C GLN A 380 17.10 44.08 -19.94
N ARG A 381 15.99 43.77 -19.23
CA ARG A 381 15.95 43.74 -17.76
C ARG A 381 16.91 42.71 -17.17
N ALA A 382 16.96 41.51 -17.73
CA ALA A 382 17.88 40.46 -17.30
C ALA A 382 19.36 40.85 -17.55
N ARG A 383 19.65 41.52 -18.68
CA ARG A 383 20.99 42.11 -18.96
C ARG A 383 21.37 43.17 -17.94
N THR A 384 20.44 44.04 -17.53
CA THR A 384 20.72 45.07 -16.52
C THR A 384 20.81 44.53 -15.09
N GLY A 385 20.12 43.42 -14.79
CA GLY A 385 20.16 42.75 -13.49
C GLY A 385 21.33 41.78 -13.30
N GLY A 386 22.10 41.49 -14.37
CA GLY A 386 23.26 40.59 -14.32
C GLY A 386 22.93 39.11 -14.15
N ASP A 387 21.65 38.72 -14.27
CA ASP A 387 21.22 37.34 -14.07
C ASP A 387 21.29 36.55 -15.39
N ALA A 388 22.44 35.93 -15.59
CA ALA A 388 22.73 35.08 -16.75
C ALA A 388 21.76 33.89 -16.90
N GLU A 389 21.13 33.43 -15.81
CA GLU A 389 20.22 32.28 -15.82
C GLU A 389 18.84 32.66 -16.35
N THR A 390 18.34 33.84 -15.96
CA THR A 390 17.12 34.41 -16.56
C THR A 390 17.33 34.68 -18.05
N ILE A 391 18.51 35.15 -18.47
CA ILE A 391 18.84 35.32 -19.89
C ILE A 391 18.86 33.97 -20.62
N LEU A 392 19.40 32.91 -20.01
CA LEU A 392 19.45 31.57 -20.58
C LEU A 392 18.06 30.94 -20.74
N CYS A 393 17.22 31.01 -19.70
CA CYS A 393 15.83 30.53 -19.75
C CYS A 393 15.02 31.25 -20.83
N LEU A 394 15.17 32.57 -20.96
CA LEU A 394 14.53 33.34 -22.03
C LEU A 394 15.07 32.89 -23.40
N LYS A 395 16.39 32.81 -23.59
CA LYS A 395 17.01 32.36 -24.85
C LYS A 395 16.53 30.96 -25.28
N LEU A 396 16.43 30.01 -24.36
CA LEU A 396 15.92 28.65 -24.63
C LEU A 396 14.45 28.66 -25.06
N VAL A 397 13.61 29.52 -24.47
CA VAL A 397 12.19 29.66 -24.82
C VAL A 397 12.01 30.27 -26.22
N ARG A 398 12.89 31.17 -26.65
CA ARG A 398 12.82 31.81 -27.99
C ARG A 398 13.37 30.93 -29.11
N ALA A 399 14.44 30.19 -28.85
CA ALA A 399 15.20 29.48 -29.88
C ALA A 399 14.52 28.21 -30.40
N GLY A 400 13.71 27.50 -29.60
CA GLY A 400 13.36 26.12 -29.94
C GLY A 400 14.63 25.29 -30.18
N ASN A 401 14.64 24.44 -31.22
CA ASN A 401 15.80 23.62 -31.58
C ASN A 401 16.97 24.40 -32.22
N ASP A 402 16.77 25.66 -32.62
CA ASP A 402 17.79 26.46 -33.34
C ASP A 402 18.47 27.44 -32.40
N LEU A 403 19.42 26.92 -31.63
CA LEU A 403 20.13 27.69 -30.61
C LEU A 403 21.26 28.52 -31.23
N PRO A 404 21.35 29.84 -30.93
CA PRO A 404 22.36 30.72 -31.53
C PRO A 404 23.78 30.34 -31.06
N GLU A 405 24.79 30.49 -31.92
CA GLU A 405 26.19 30.03 -31.69
C GLU A 405 26.86 30.54 -30.38
N ASP A 406 26.30 31.56 -29.71
CA ASP A 406 26.86 32.20 -28.52
C ASP A 406 26.40 31.62 -27.17
N TRP A 407 25.55 30.59 -27.18
CA TRP A 407 24.89 30.08 -25.96
C TRP A 407 25.72 29.09 -25.14
N ILE A 408 26.66 28.36 -25.76
CA ILE A 408 27.47 27.34 -25.10
C ILE A 408 28.23 27.91 -23.89
N PRO A 409 28.94 29.06 -23.98
CA PRO A 409 29.59 29.67 -22.82
C PRO A 409 28.61 30.00 -21.67
N THR A 410 27.35 30.31 -22.00
CA THR A 410 26.32 30.63 -21.00
C THR A 410 25.88 29.37 -20.26
N LEU A 411 25.65 28.26 -20.97
CA LEU A 411 25.36 26.96 -20.35
C LEU A 411 26.50 26.50 -19.44
N VAL A 412 27.75 26.64 -19.90
CA VAL A 412 28.95 26.28 -19.13
C VAL A 412 29.05 27.13 -17.86
N ALA A 413 28.82 28.45 -17.97
CA ALA A 413 28.80 29.34 -16.82
C ALA A 413 27.69 28.98 -15.80
N CYS A 414 26.51 28.59 -16.27
CA CYS A 414 25.41 28.14 -15.40
C CYS A 414 25.76 26.81 -14.72
N MET A 415 26.36 25.86 -15.43
CA MET A 415 26.83 24.61 -14.82
C MET A 415 27.87 24.85 -13.72
N ARG A 416 28.83 25.75 -13.94
CA ARG A 416 29.86 26.10 -12.94
C ARG A 416 29.32 26.81 -11.71
N ARG A 417 28.35 27.71 -11.88
CA ARG A 417 27.78 28.51 -10.77
C ARG A 417 26.73 27.77 -9.96
N GLY A 418 26.00 26.83 -10.57
CA GLY A 418 24.99 26.01 -9.91
C GLY A 418 23.79 26.80 -9.37
N GLY A 419 23.03 27.48 -10.24
CA GLY A 419 21.84 28.24 -9.83
C GLY A 419 20.49 27.59 -10.16
N PHE A 420 19.55 28.39 -10.66
CA PHE A 420 18.11 28.14 -10.72
C PHE A 420 17.71 26.90 -11.53
N LEU A 421 18.37 26.68 -12.66
CA LEU A 421 18.27 25.41 -13.38
C LEU A 421 19.19 24.41 -12.71
N SER A 422 18.65 23.25 -12.33
CA SER A 422 19.49 22.18 -11.79
C SER A 422 20.62 21.86 -12.77
N GLN A 423 21.85 21.66 -12.28
CA GLN A 423 22.99 21.29 -13.12
C GLN A 423 22.67 20.10 -14.05
N ARG A 424 21.77 19.19 -13.62
CA ARG A 424 21.26 18.08 -14.43
C ARG A 424 20.49 18.53 -15.68
N GLN A 425 19.66 19.56 -15.57
CA GLN A 425 18.92 20.13 -16.71
C GLN A 425 19.86 20.86 -17.67
N VAL A 426 20.76 21.70 -17.14
CA VAL A 426 21.76 22.41 -17.94
C VAL A 426 22.67 21.41 -18.68
N GLY A 427 23.10 20.36 -17.98
CA GLY A 427 23.87 19.26 -18.57
C GLY A 427 23.15 18.59 -19.74
N ARG A 428 21.84 18.32 -19.63
CA ARG A 428 21.08 17.74 -20.73
C ARG A 428 21.09 18.62 -21.99
N TYR A 429 20.85 19.93 -21.86
CA TYR A 429 20.90 20.86 -22.99
C TYR A 429 22.28 20.94 -23.62
N LEU A 430 23.33 20.98 -22.79
CA LEU A 430 24.71 20.97 -23.29
C LEU A 430 25.05 19.65 -24.00
N GLY A 431 24.50 18.53 -23.52
CA GLY A 431 24.63 17.23 -24.16
C GLY A 431 23.90 17.14 -25.51
N GLU A 432 22.71 17.72 -25.62
CA GLU A 432 21.99 17.82 -26.89
C GLU A 432 22.74 18.73 -27.89
N ALA A 433 23.30 19.84 -27.42
CA ALA A 433 24.17 20.71 -28.22
C ALA A 433 25.42 19.98 -28.74
N ALA A 434 26.05 19.19 -27.89
CA ALA A 434 27.26 18.43 -28.21
C ALA A 434 27.03 17.32 -29.26
N ARG A 435 25.77 17.01 -29.60
CA ARG A 435 25.46 16.12 -30.73
C ARG A 435 25.82 16.73 -32.08
N THR A 436 25.74 18.06 -32.20
CA THR A 436 25.86 18.78 -33.47
C THR A 436 27.00 19.81 -33.48
N ASP A 437 27.44 20.28 -32.31
CA ASP A 437 28.50 21.30 -32.18
C ASP A 437 29.74 20.77 -31.43
N ALA A 438 30.89 20.78 -32.11
CA ALA A 438 32.18 20.38 -31.55
C ALA A 438 32.66 21.29 -30.41
N ARG A 439 32.25 22.57 -30.38
CA ARG A 439 32.58 23.50 -29.28
C ARG A 439 31.91 23.06 -27.98
N ALA A 440 30.65 22.62 -28.04
CA ALA A 440 29.94 22.11 -26.87
C ALA A 440 30.61 20.85 -26.33
N MET A 441 31.11 19.97 -27.21
CA MET A 441 31.89 18.80 -26.81
C MET A 441 33.20 19.19 -26.13
N GLN A 442 33.93 20.16 -26.67
CA GLN A 442 35.17 20.67 -26.07
C GLN A 442 34.92 21.27 -24.67
N GLU A 443 33.82 21.97 -24.47
CA GLU A 443 33.44 22.52 -23.17
C GLU A 443 33.03 21.42 -22.18
N LEU A 444 32.28 20.40 -22.61
CA LEU A 444 32.00 19.23 -21.78
C LEU A 444 33.29 18.56 -21.30
N ARG A 445 34.30 18.46 -22.18
CA ARG A 445 35.63 17.94 -21.82
C ARG A 445 36.33 18.78 -20.77
N GLN A 446 36.25 20.10 -20.85
CA GLN A 446 36.82 20.98 -19.82
C GLN A 446 36.07 20.84 -18.48
N LEU A 447 34.76 20.67 -18.51
CA LEU A 447 33.93 20.53 -17.31
C LEU A 447 34.14 19.22 -16.56
N LEU A 448 34.68 18.18 -17.20
CA LEU A 448 35.02 16.93 -16.54
C LEU A 448 36.12 17.08 -15.48
N GLY A 449 37.06 18.02 -15.68
CA GLY A 449 38.12 18.34 -14.72
C GLY A 449 37.73 19.43 -13.72
N ASP A 450 36.51 19.97 -13.79
CA ASP A 450 36.09 21.10 -12.95
C ASP A 450 35.42 20.60 -11.66
N THR A 451 36.09 20.79 -10.53
CA THR A 451 35.60 20.36 -9.21
C THR A 451 34.36 21.12 -8.73
N ASN A 452 34.00 22.24 -9.36
CA ASN A 452 32.80 23.01 -9.02
C ASN A 452 31.52 22.46 -9.68
N VAL A 453 31.65 21.53 -10.62
CA VAL A 453 30.51 20.93 -11.33
C VAL A 453 30.26 19.53 -10.79
N LYS A 454 28.99 19.22 -10.49
CA LYS A 454 28.62 17.83 -10.15
C LYS A 454 28.89 16.95 -11.36
N GLN A 455 29.91 16.09 -11.27
CA GLN A 455 30.31 15.16 -12.34
C GLN A 455 29.12 14.33 -12.88
N LYS A 456 28.14 13.96 -12.04
CA LYS A 456 26.90 13.29 -12.45
C LYS A 456 26.08 14.08 -13.49
N ALA A 457 26.08 15.41 -13.43
CA ALA A 457 25.43 16.26 -14.43
C ALA A 457 26.18 16.23 -15.77
N VAL A 458 27.52 16.22 -15.74
CA VAL A 458 28.35 16.12 -16.94
C VAL A 458 28.21 14.75 -17.59
N VAL A 459 28.16 13.66 -16.81
CA VAL A 459 27.89 12.32 -17.37
C VAL A 459 26.47 12.21 -17.96
N GLY A 460 25.47 12.84 -17.36
CA GLY A 460 24.15 12.97 -17.97
C GLY A 460 24.13 13.74 -19.29
N ALA A 461 25.00 14.76 -19.41
CA ALA A 461 25.21 15.49 -20.66
C ALA A 461 25.86 14.59 -21.73
N LEU A 462 26.93 13.89 -21.38
CA LEU A 462 27.62 12.94 -22.27
C LEU A 462 26.70 11.81 -22.72
N TYR A 463 25.84 11.29 -21.83
CA TYR A 463 24.80 10.32 -22.19
C TYR A 463 23.83 10.87 -23.24
N SER A 464 23.41 12.13 -23.06
CA SER A 464 22.54 12.81 -24.02
C SER A 464 23.26 13.00 -25.35
N ALA A 465 24.55 13.34 -25.36
CA ALA A 465 25.36 13.50 -26.55
C ALA A 465 25.58 12.18 -27.31
N ILE A 466 25.86 11.07 -26.61
CA ILE A 466 26.14 9.74 -27.20
C ILE A 466 24.98 9.17 -28.04
N ARG A 467 23.74 9.60 -27.76
CA ARG A 467 22.59 9.23 -28.60
C ARG A 467 22.66 9.83 -30.01
N GLY A 468 23.47 10.86 -30.22
CA GLY A 468 23.85 11.34 -31.55
C GLY A 468 24.87 10.40 -32.20
N LYS A 469 24.79 10.21 -33.53
CA LYS A 469 25.79 9.37 -34.25
C LYS A 469 27.15 10.05 -34.39
N GLN A 470 27.18 11.38 -34.37
CA GLN A 470 28.42 12.16 -34.48
C GLN A 470 29.09 12.21 -33.10
N ASN A 471 30.41 12.07 -33.06
CA ASN A 471 31.27 12.14 -31.86
C ASN A 471 31.19 10.95 -30.87
N ARG A 472 30.54 9.84 -31.24
CA ARG A 472 30.40 8.68 -30.33
C ARG A 472 31.74 8.13 -29.85
N ASP A 473 32.68 7.90 -30.77
CA ASP A 473 34.00 7.33 -30.46
C ASP A 473 34.85 8.26 -29.57
N GLU A 474 34.68 9.59 -29.74
CA GLU A 474 35.37 10.59 -28.92
C GLU A 474 34.81 10.61 -27.49
N ILE A 475 33.48 10.56 -27.34
CA ILE A 475 32.83 10.49 -26.02
C ILE A 475 33.21 9.19 -25.31
N GLU A 476 33.22 8.06 -26.03
CA GLU A 476 33.67 6.77 -25.50
C GLU A 476 35.10 6.86 -24.95
N LEU A 477 36.04 7.44 -25.72
CA LEU A 477 37.42 7.63 -25.28
C LEU A 477 37.52 8.52 -24.03
N MET A 478 36.74 9.62 -23.98
CA MET A 478 36.70 10.50 -22.82
C MET A 478 36.20 9.78 -21.56
N LEU A 479 35.14 8.99 -21.70
CA LEU A 479 34.57 8.22 -20.59
C LEU A 479 35.53 7.14 -20.08
N VAL A 480 36.25 6.47 -20.98
CA VAL A 480 37.30 5.50 -20.62
C VAL A 480 38.45 6.17 -19.88
N GLU A 481 38.90 7.34 -20.35
CA GLU A 481 39.98 8.09 -19.69
C GLU A 481 39.57 8.57 -18.29
N MET A 482 38.31 8.97 -18.10
CA MET A 482 37.79 9.32 -16.78
C MET A 482 37.86 8.15 -15.80
N ILE A 483 37.43 6.96 -16.24
CA ILE A 483 37.47 5.75 -15.40
C ILE A 483 38.90 5.43 -14.99
N ARG A 484 39.86 5.57 -15.90
CA ARG A 484 41.28 5.37 -15.60
C ARG A 484 41.87 6.40 -14.64
N THR A 485 41.37 7.63 -14.69
CA THR A 485 41.91 8.73 -13.87
C THR A 485 41.37 8.68 -12.43
N ASP A 486 40.14 8.21 -12.24
CA ASP A 486 39.47 8.17 -10.94
C ASP A 486 38.63 6.88 -10.78
N PRO A 487 39.30 5.71 -10.58
CA PRO A 487 38.65 4.38 -10.57
C PRO A 487 37.71 4.13 -9.39
N ASP A 488 37.70 5.01 -8.38
CA ASP A 488 36.88 4.88 -7.17
C ASP A 488 35.63 5.79 -7.16
N SER A 489 35.42 6.55 -8.24
CA SER A 489 34.32 7.51 -8.32
C SER A 489 32.95 6.83 -8.41
N GLU A 490 31.98 7.26 -7.58
CA GLU A 490 30.56 6.86 -7.70
C GLU A 490 29.99 7.11 -9.12
N ILE A 491 30.62 8.02 -9.87
CA ILE A 491 30.23 8.36 -11.24
C ILE A 491 30.54 7.24 -12.23
N ILE A 492 31.47 6.32 -11.94
CA ILE A 492 31.78 5.23 -12.86
C ILE A 492 30.56 4.37 -13.14
N TYR A 493 29.69 4.16 -12.14
CA TYR A 493 28.41 3.48 -12.35
C TYR A 493 27.59 4.18 -13.44
N HIS A 494 27.52 5.51 -13.42
CA HIS A 494 26.82 6.26 -14.45
C HIS A 494 27.54 6.23 -15.81
N ILE A 495 28.87 6.25 -15.82
CA ILE A 495 29.68 6.15 -17.04
C ILE A 495 29.48 4.79 -17.71
N ALA A 496 29.50 3.71 -16.92
CA ALA A 496 29.24 2.36 -17.37
C ALA A 496 27.90 2.25 -18.10
N TYR A 497 26.86 2.87 -17.56
CA TYR A 497 25.54 2.98 -18.22
C TYR A 497 25.60 3.67 -19.58
N VAL A 498 26.40 4.72 -19.70
CA VAL A 498 26.59 5.41 -20.98
C VAL A 498 27.33 4.52 -21.96
N LEU A 499 28.43 3.89 -21.53
CA LEU A 499 29.25 3.02 -22.36
C LEU A 499 28.51 1.76 -22.80
N ALA A 500 27.61 1.20 -22.00
CA ALA A 500 26.86 0.02 -22.41
C ALA A 500 25.90 0.28 -23.59
N ASP A 501 25.44 1.51 -23.78
CA ASP A 501 24.64 1.88 -24.96
C ASP A 501 25.52 2.16 -26.19
N THR A 502 26.85 2.00 -26.08
CA THR A 502 27.77 2.21 -27.19
C THR A 502 27.97 0.95 -28.06
N ARG A 503 28.63 1.07 -29.22
CA ARG A 503 28.92 -0.09 -30.09
C ARG A 503 30.18 -0.81 -29.64
N SER A 504 31.17 -0.04 -29.19
CA SER A 504 32.42 -0.52 -28.60
C SER A 504 32.27 -0.89 -27.13
N GLY A 505 31.12 -0.59 -26.53
CA GLY A 505 30.80 -0.88 -25.14
C GLY A 505 31.19 -2.29 -24.76
N SER A 506 31.01 -3.24 -25.70
CA SER A 506 31.44 -4.63 -25.56
C SER A 506 32.95 -4.78 -25.27
N THR A 507 33.77 -4.25 -26.17
CA THR A 507 35.23 -4.29 -26.07
C THR A 507 35.76 -3.47 -24.89
N VAL A 508 35.14 -2.32 -24.60
CA VAL A 508 35.55 -1.41 -23.53
C VAL A 508 35.36 -2.06 -22.16
N PHE A 509 34.20 -2.67 -21.90
CA PHE A 509 34.00 -3.46 -20.68
C PHE A 509 35.02 -4.57 -20.56
N MET A 510 35.25 -5.37 -21.61
CA MET A 510 36.18 -6.51 -21.53
C MET A 510 37.59 -6.07 -21.15
N THR A 511 37.98 -4.90 -21.62
CA THR A 511 39.27 -4.30 -21.28
C THR A 511 39.27 -3.78 -19.83
N LEU A 512 38.21 -3.11 -19.40
CA LEU A 512 38.10 -2.49 -18.07
C LEU A 512 37.78 -3.50 -16.95
N SER A 513 37.03 -4.55 -17.23
CA SER A 513 36.71 -5.63 -16.28
C SER A 513 37.92 -6.52 -16.01
N ALA A 514 38.89 -6.53 -16.93
CA ALA A 514 40.18 -7.19 -16.74
C ALA A 514 41.19 -6.29 -16.01
N ASP A 515 40.84 -5.03 -15.71
CA ASP A 515 41.71 -4.09 -15.01
C ASP A 515 41.63 -4.34 -13.49
N PRO A 516 42.73 -4.81 -12.85
CA PRO A 516 42.74 -5.10 -11.42
C PRO A 516 42.52 -3.84 -10.56
N ASP A 517 42.79 -2.64 -11.09
CA ASP A 517 42.71 -1.39 -10.36
C ASP A 517 41.30 -0.78 -10.34
N LEU A 518 40.33 -1.38 -11.05
CA LEU A 518 38.95 -0.90 -11.11
C LEU A 518 38.15 -1.31 -9.87
N SER A 519 37.52 -0.35 -9.19
CA SER A 519 36.71 -0.60 -7.99
C SER A 519 35.53 -1.58 -8.21
N ASP A 520 35.15 -2.30 -7.16
CA ASP A 520 34.02 -3.24 -7.18
C ASP A 520 32.71 -2.57 -7.64
N TYR A 521 32.50 -1.32 -7.23
CA TYR A 521 31.31 -0.54 -7.59
C TYR A 521 31.26 -0.23 -9.09
N ALA A 522 32.42 0.06 -9.68
CA ALA A 522 32.56 0.24 -11.12
C ALA A 522 32.28 -1.06 -11.88
N ARG A 523 32.86 -2.19 -11.43
CA ARG A 523 32.62 -3.52 -12.02
C ARG A 523 31.13 -3.89 -11.99
N MET A 524 30.45 -3.63 -10.86
CA MET A 524 29.00 -3.81 -10.74
C MET A 524 28.22 -2.93 -11.73
N GLY A 525 28.53 -1.64 -11.79
CA GLY A 525 27.88 -0.71 -12.72
C GLY A 525 28.05 -1.11 -14.17
N PHE A 526 29.22 -1.65 -14.51
CA PHE A 526 29.53 -2.22 -15.80
C PHE A 526 28.70 -3.47 -16.12
N ALA A 527 28.57 -4.41 -15.18
CA ALA A 527 27.75 -5.61 -15.35
C ALA A 527 26.26 -5.25 -15.54
N ASP A 528 25.70 -4.35 -14.72
CA ASP A 528 24.29 -3.90 -14.79
C ASP A 528 24.00 -3.03 -16.04
N ALA A 529 24.92 -2.15 -16.41
CA ALA A 529 24.80 -1.39 -17.64
C ALA A 529 24.80 -2.30 -18.88
N TRP A 530 25.75 -3.23 -18.91
CA TRP A 530 25.90 -4.20 -19.99
C TRP A 530 24.68 -5.09 -20.13
N SER A 531 24.18 -5.58 -18.99
CA SER A 531 22.95 -6.33 -18.82
C SER A 531 21.78 -5.74 -19.62
N ARG A 532 21.62 -4.42 -19.56
CA ARG A 532 20.50 -3.70 -20.16
C ARG A 532 20.67 -3.42 -21.65
N SER A 533 21.91 -3.43 -22.15
CA SER A 533 22.19 -3.06 -23.55
C SER A 533 21.56 -4.00 -24.58
N GLY A 534 21.41 -5.31 -24.25
CA GLY A 534 20.78 -6.31 -25.11
C GLY A 534 21.45 -6.54 -26.47
N ARG A 535 22.69 -6.05 -26.66
CA ARG A 535 23.37 -6.03 -27.98
C ARG A 535 24.40 -7.13 -28.19
N VAL A 536 24.68 -7.98 -27.20
CA VAL A 536 25.71 -9.02 -27.33
C VAL A 536 25.06 -10.39 -27.54
N GLY A 537 25.62 -11.18 -28.45
CA GLY A 537 25.18 -12.55 -28.67
C GLY A 537 25.37 -13.38 -27.40
N ALA A 538 24.32 -14.08 -26.98
CA ALA A 538 24.27 -14.79 -25.71
C ALA A 538 25.39 -15.80 -25.45
N GLY A 539 26.09 -16.27 -26.50
CA GLY A 539 27.20 -17.21 -26.39
C GLY A 539 28.55 -16.61 -25.96
N GLU A 540 28.85 -15.35 -26.28
CA GLU A 540 30.07 -14.68 -25.77
C GLU A 540 29.85 -14.18 -24.34
N VAL A 541 28.64 -13.73 -24.05
CA VAL A 541 28.23 -13.22 -22.73
C VAL A 541 28.28 -14.30 -21.67
N SER A 542 27.88 -15.53 -22.00
CA SER A 542 27.95 -16.64 -21.04
C SER A 542 29.39 -16.91 -20.63
N ALA A 543 30.34 -17.06 -21.57
CA ALA A 543 31.73 -17.39 -21.22
C ALA A 543 32.38 -16.36 -20.26
N ILE A 544 32.14 -15.07 -20.49
CA ILE A 544 32.70 -13.98 -19.68
C ILE A 544 32.06 -13.96 -18.29
N LEU A 545 30.72 -13.99 -18.22
CA LEU A 545 30.02 -13.97 -16.95
C LEU A 545 30.28 -15.24 -16.13
N LEU A 546 30.40 -16.39 -16.79
CA LEU A 546 30.78 -17.66 -16.16
C LEU A 546 32.18 -17.59 -15.54
N SER A 547 33.12 -16.88 -16.17
CA SER A 547 34.44 -16.64 -15.56
C SER A 547 34.36 -15.66 -14.37
N GLY A 548 33.46 -14.66 -14.41
CA GLY A 548 33.25 -13.73 -13.31
C GLY A 548 32.59 -14.36 -12.08
N LEU A 549 31.83 -15.46 -12.24
CA LEU A 549 31.33 -16.25 -11.10
C LEU A 549 32.44 -16.94 -10.30
N GLN A 550 33.66 -17.01 -10.84
CA GLN A 550 34.85 -17.50 -10.13
C GLN A 550 35.62 -16.36 -9.42
N SER A 551 35.11 -15.13 -9.44
CA SER A 551 35.72 -14.01 -8.72
C SER A 551 35.59 -14.22 -7.21
N ASP A 552 36.65 -13.89 -6.47
CA ASP A 552 36.62 -13.82 -5.00
C ASP A 552 35.83 -12.58 -4.50
N GLU A 553 35.46 -11.67 -5.39
CA GLU A 553 34.73 -10.44 -5.07
C GLU A 553 33.21 -10.66 -5.04
N ILE A 554 32.62 -10.56 -3.85
CA ILE A 554 31.19 -10.81 -3.58
C ILE A 554 30.27 -9.95 -4.46
N GLU A 555 30.59 -8.66 -4.64
CA GLU A 555 29.74 -7.73 -5.39
C GLU A 555 29.73 -8.05 -6.91
N VAL A 556 30.84 -8.55 -7.45
CA VAL A 556 30.93 -9.00 -8.85
C VAL A 556 30.04 -10.22 -9.05
N VAL A 557 30.17 -11.23 -8.19
CA VAL A 557 29.34 -12.45 -8.23
C VAL A 557 27.85 -12.09 -8.09
N ARG A 558 27.49 -11.21 -7.15
CA ARG A 558 26.10 -10.77 -6.95
C ARG A 558 25.51 -10.09 -8.19
N SER A 559 26.27 -9.21 -8.82
CA SER A 559 25.83 -8.47 -10.01
C SER A 559 25.60 -9.40 -11.20
N ILE A 560 26.46 -10.40 -11.36
CA ILE A 560 26.32 -11.43 -12.40
C ILE A 560 25.08 -12.30 -12.15
N LEU A 561 24.82 -12.68 -10.89
CA LEU A 561 23.63 -13.44 -10.51
C LEU A 561 22.34 -12.67 -10.77
N TRP A 562 22.32 -11.37 -10.44
CA TRP A 562 21.18 -10.49 -10.73
C TRP A 562 20.94 -10.35 -12.24
N PHE A 563 22.00 -10.28 -13.07
CA PHE A 563 21.85 -10.31 -14.53
C PHE A 563 21.16 -11.59 -15.02
N PHE A 564 21.57 -12.76 -14.50
CA PHE A 564 20.94 -14.02 -14.87
C PHE A 564 19.49 -14.10 -14.43
N GLU A 565 19.16 -13.54 -13.27
CA GLU A 565 17.78 -13.42 -12.79
C GLU A 565 16.92 -12.61 -13.78
N GLU A 566 17.33 -11.38 -14.11
CA GLU A 566 16.58 -10.47 -14.99
C GLU A 566 16.47 -11.01 -16.43
N ARG A 567 17.53 -11.66 -16.93
CA ARG A 567 17.57 -12.17 -18.30
C ARG A 567 17.09 -13.59 -18.47
N SER A 568 16.76 -14.32 -17.40
CA SER A 568 16.30 -15.72 -17.47
C SER A 568 15.13 -15.97 -18.43
N ALA A 569 14.35 -14.96 -18.83
CA ALA A 569 13.28 -15.09 -19.83
C ALA A 569 13.78 -15.08 -21.30
N ASP A 570 15.04 -14.69 -21.53
CA ASP A 570 15.66 -14.59 -22.86
C ASP A 570 16.07 -15.99 -23.36
N LYS A 571 15.38 -16.47 -24.40
CA LYS A 571 15.61 -17.79 -24.99
C LYS A 571 17.00 -17.96 -25.61
N THR A 572 17.75 -16.87 -25.79
CA THR A 572 19.10 -16.93 -26.34
C THR A 572 20.14 -17.35 -25.30
N LEU A 573 19.85 -17.21 -24.00
CA LEU A 573 20.77 -17.64 -22.95
C LEU A 573 20.99 -19.17 -22.98
N PRO A 574 22.24 -19.64 -22.86
CA PRO A 574 22.53 -21.05 -22.65
C PRO A 574 22.16 -21.44 -21.20
N ALA A 575 20.86 -21.54 -20.92
CA ALA A 575 20.32 -21.70 -19.56
C ALA A 575 20.92 -22.88 -18.79
N LYS A 576 21.32 -23.95 -19.50
CA LYS A 576 22.01 -25.10 -18.90
C LYS A 576 23.40 -24.71 -18.39
N ASP A 577 24.22 -24.06 -19.23
CA ASP A 577 25.58 -23.65 -18.86
C ASP A 577 25.57 -22.64 -17.71
N VAL A 578 24.54 -21.77 -17.68
CA VAL A 578 24.31 -20.84 -16.56
C VAL A 578 23.95 -21.62 -15.29
N ALA A 579 23.00 -22.55 -15.35
CA ALA A 579 22.62 -23.36 -14.20
C ALA A 579 23.81 -24.17 -13.65
N ASP A 580 24.60 -24.79 -14.53
CA ASP A 580 25.80 -25.57 -14.17
C ASP A 580 26.83 -24.75 -13.40
N ALA A 581 26.92 -23.43 -13.65
CA ALA A 581 27.85 -22.54 -12.96
C ALA A 581 27.29 -21.82 -11.74
N VAL A 582 25.97 -21.62 -11.67
CA VAL A 582 25.33 -21.02 -10.49
C VAL A 582 25.11 -22.05 -9.38
N ILE A 583 24.88 -23.33 -9.71
CA ILE A 583 24.66 -24.40 -8.72
C ILE A 583 25.78 -24.49 -7.66
N PRO A 584 27.09 -24.46 -8.01
CA PRO A 584 28.16 -24.49 -7.02
C PRO A 584 28.11 -23.34 -6.00
N LEU A 585 27.53 -22.18 -6.37
CA LEU A 585 27.44 -21.00 -5.51
C LEU A 585 26.39 -21.13 -4.40
N LEU A 586 25.51 -22.13 -4.47
CA LEU A 586 24.58 -22.45 -3.37
C LEU A 586 25.30 -22.89 -2.09
N GLY A 587 26.51 -23.47 -2.23
CA GLY A 587 27.37 -23.86 -1.12
C GLY A 587 28.33 -22.78 -0.64
N HIS A 588 28.23 -21.55 -1.16
CA HIS A 588 29.13 -20.46 -0.76
C HIS A 588 28.87 -20.05 0.70
N SER A 589 29.93 -19.78 1.46
CA SER A 589 29.83 -19.37 2.88
C SER A 589 29.19 -17.99 3.09
N GLU A 590 29.05 -17.19 2.03
CA GLU A 590 28.56 -15.81 2.10
C GLU A 590 27.07 -15.81 1.77
N HIS A 591 26.24 -15.45 2.75
CA HIS A 591 24.78 -15.51 2.64
C HIS A 591 24.24 -14.71 1.43
N LEU A 592 24.86 -13.57 1.09
CA LEU A 592 24.44 -12.72 -0.02
C LEU A 592 24.64 -13.40 -1.39
N ILE A 593 25.73 -14.15 -1.57
CA ILE A 593 25.98 -14.92 -2.80
C ILE A 593 24.98 -16.06 -2.90
N ARG A 594 24.80 -16.82 -1.81
CA ARG A 594 23.85 -17.94 -1.75
C ARG A 594 22.43 -17.49 -2.09
N SER A 595 21.93 -16.44 -1.45
CA SER A 595 20.58 -15.91 -1.68
C SER A 595 20.39 -15.42 -3.12
N SER A 596 21.41 -14.78 -3.70
CA SER A 596 21.36 -14.32 -5.10
C SER A 596 21.42 -15.49 -6.09
N ALA A 597 22.16 -16.56 -5.76
CA ALA A 597 22.24 -17.77 -6.56
C ALA A 597 20.91 -18.52 -6.56
N GLU A 598 20.24 -18.60 -5.40
CA GLU A 598 18.89 -19.15 -5.27
C GLU A 598 17.89 -18.35 -6.14
N ALA A 599 17.90 -17.02 -6.07
CA ALA A 599 17.04 -16.16 -6.88
C ALA A 599 17.24 -16.37 -8.39
N ALA A 600 18.51 -16.38 -8.84
CA ALA A 600 18.85 -16.63 -10.24
C ALA A 600 18.39 -18.01 -10.73
N LEU A 601 18.57 -19.06 -9.91
CA LEU A 601 18.13 -20.42 -10.24
C LEU A 601 16.60 -20.55 -10.27
N LEU A 602 15.88 -19.89 -9.37
CA LEU A 602 14.41 -19.87 -9.39
C LEU A 602 13.87 -19.13 -10.63
N ALA A 603 14.54 -18.07 -11.06
CA ALA A 603 14.20 -17.35 -12.29
C ALA A 603 14.45 -18.22 -13.53
N LEU A 604 15.58 -18.93 -13.59
CA LEU A 604 15.87 -19.93 -14.64
C LEU A 604 14.84 -21.06 -14.65
N LEU A 605 14.49 -21.59 -13.48
CA LEU A 605 13.49 -22.66 -13.33
C LEU A 605 12.13 -22.24 -13.89
N ARG A 606 11.71 -21.01 -13.63
CA ARG A 606 10.44 -20.44 -14.10
C ARG A 606 10.36 -20.39 -15.63
N ASN A 607 11.48 -20.05 -16.28
CA ASN A 607 11.52 -19.80 -17.72
C ASN A 607 12.01 -21.00 -18.55
N HIS A 608 12.71 -21.95 -17.92
CA HIS A 608 13.31 -23.12 -18.58
C HIS A 608 12.95 -24.44 -17.85
N PRO A 609 11.70 -24.95 -18.01
CA PRO A 609 11.23 -26.13 -17.28
C PRO A 609 12.02 -27.42 -17.55
N ALA A 610 12.81 -27.47 -18.62
CA ALA A 610 13.71 -28.58 -18.91
C ALA A 610 14.83 -28.75 -17.86
N LEU A 611 15.15 -27.70 -17.10
CA LEU A 611 16.16 -27.71 -16.04
C LEU A 611 15.58 -28.07 -14.66
N ASN A 612 14.28 -28.34 -14.57
CA ASN A 612 13.57 -28.50 -13.29
C ASN A 612 14.18 -29.57 -12.38
N THR A 613 14.45 -30.75 -12.92
CA THR A 613 15.02 -31.86 -12.14
C THR A 613 16.40 -31.51 -11.58
N GLN A 614 17.23 -30.81 -12.36
CA GLN A 614 18.59 -30.47 -11.97
C GLN A 614 18.61 -29.36 -10.90
N ILE A 615 17.89 -28.26 -11.15
CA ILE A 615 17.84 -27.10 -10.24
C ILE A 615 17.17 -27.49 -8.92
N THR A 616 16.06 -28.23 -8.95
CA THR A 616 15.36 -28.66 -7.74
C THR A 616 16.23 -29.59 -6.89
N ALA A 617 16.97 -30.52 -7.52
CA ALA A 617 17.89 -31.39 -6.80
C ALA A 617 19.03 -30.60 -6.11
N ALA A 618 19.56 -29.57 -6.78
CA ALA A 618 20.61 -28.72 -6.22
C ALA A 618 20.11 -27.85 -5.05
N LEU A 619 18.93 -27.23 -5.19
CA LEU A 619 18.33 -26.43 -4.12
C LEU A 619 18.01 -27.28 -2.88
N LEU A 620 17.46 -28.50 -3.06
CA LEU A 620 17.20 -29.43 -1.96
C LEU A 620 18.48 -29.90 -1.26
N ALA A 621 19.56 -30.14 -2.01
CA ALA A 621 20.85 -30.52 -1.42
C ALA A 621 21.42 -29.39 -0.55
N ALA A 622 21.36 -28.14 -1.02
CA ALA A 622 21.86 -26.97 -0.29
C ALA A 622 21.04 -26.66 0.99
N GLU A 623 19.75 -27.01 1.02
CA GLU A 623 18.90 -26.88 2.21
C GLU A 623 19.29 -27.90 3.30
N VAL A 624 19.54 -29.15 2.90
CA VAL A 624 19.96 -30.23 3.82
C VAL A 624 21.33 -29.95 4.44
N ASP A 625 22.28 -29.44 3.67
CA ASP A 625 23.62 -29.10 4.17
C ASP A 625 23.59 -27.89 5.14
N GLY A 626 22.63 -26.97 4.97
CA GLY A 626 22.48 -25.80 5.85
C GLY A 626 21.94 -26.12 7.26
N GLU A 627 21.21 -27.22 7.45
CA GLU A 627 20.68 -27.61 8.76
C GLU A 627 21.76 -28.25 9.66
N GLY A 628 22.82 -28.83 9.08
CA GLY A 628 23.87 -29.53 9.83
C GLY A 628 24.79 -28.62 10.64
N ASP A 629 25.02 -27.38 10.19
CA ASP A 629 25.93 -26.45 10.86
C ASP A 629 25.32 -25.73 12.06
N MET A 630 23.99 -25.70 12.19
CA MET A 630 23.33 -25.13 13.38
C MET A 630 23.53 -25.96 14.65
N GLU A 631 23.83 -27.26 14.54
CA GLU A 631 24.01 -28.15 15.71
C GLU A 631 25.40 -28.07 16.36
N SER A 632 26.38 -27.42 15.71
CA SER A 632 27.76 -27.28 16.24
C SER A 632 28.08 -25.90 16.84
N SER A 633 27.17 -24.93 16.72
CA SER A 633 27.29 -23.65 17.43
C SER A 633 26.97 -23.83 18.91
N GLN A 634 27.99 -24.15 19.72
CA GLN A 634 27.90 -24.11 21.17
C GLN A 634 27.40 -22.73 21.62
N PRO A 635 26.43 -22.65 22.55
CA PRO A 635 26.05 -21.39 23.17
C PRO A 635 27.18 -20.97 24.12
N GLY A 636 28.06 -20.09 23.64
CA GLY A 636 29.20 -19.61 24.41
C GLY A 636 29.95 -18.46 23.75
N ASP A 637 29.28 -17.31 23.56
CA ASP A 637 29.68 -15.97 24.04
C ASP A 637 28.56 -14.95 23.74
#